data_AF-A0A132EU37-F1
#
_entry.id   AF-A0A132EU37-F1
#
_cell.length_a   1.000
_cell.length_b   1.000
_cell.length_c   1.000
_cell.angle_alpha   90.00
_cell.angle_beta   90.00
_cell.angle_gamma   90.00
#
_symmetry.space_group_name_H-M   'P 1'
#
loop_
_entity.id
_entity.type
_entity.pdbx_description
1 polymer ?
#
loop_
_entity_poly.entity_id
_entity_poly.type
_entity_poly.pdbx_seq_one_letter_code
_entity_poly.pdbx_strand_id
1 'polypeptide(L)'
;MPAANKPAERQDLRAHHARHYATFSTLACATLNDACESVADGTVGLLHIDPESGGGDVSRAFDAWLPKLATDGVVLLHGTRLDAGNGVRDLWAALRTRYPSFEFPHGSGLGLVAVGERYPVRLRPLFESGDRAEYIAGLYAHLGDAVMQRLDRNERADMVRVGADQDSPAGGADAIRVLQATVDKQRMRLDVLTRRLKSEARTAYLANEQLRQARAEVSALRSSTSWRITGPVRAAVGSMRGPRRVVSKVKNLSAIVGSSVRTRGVAATLQKIAGARKEHGLRALLGAVPGMHSTPLFDLPAARPAQGNLALRVLLIAEMSIPQCLKYRVTQKQRMIEALGFDCSVVSWGDIDNARSLLQTHSIAIFYRVPGFPGPLELIAEAKALGLTTFWEVDDLIFDAEKYLHNSNLDKVDAETRKGVLAGVPLYRAAMLACDYGIASTSGLAEAMREAGVPKVYVIENALDEETIRVATAIANTPKKNDGLVRIAYGSGTKTHDADFREAAAAIKRVLAARPNVRLRILGELNLPDDFNDVLDQVERLPLSNYVTYLKRLAESDISIAPLEDNVFNDAKSNIKYLEAASIKLPSVCSPSAAFRTAIVDGDTGFLAADSAAWERALLALVDDRAARERMAERAFKHVHDDYSPEPIAQHQVMPVLASYRAPQRKLRVLGVNIYFEPRRFGGATVVAEEMARRLNRSGVLEYFMFSSLPTSDVPAYKLKRYDATAAGVFAMGLPGESDPSFGFENPHSLAPFREAVRAVRPDVVHLHSIQGIGAQIAEVCQDEDIPYVVTLHDAWWICGRQFMITGENQFCNQRKIDINVCATCVDNPALNGYRQMRLRDVLEGAALLLVPSEYFRELFIENGFDPARIALNKNGIMAPASRVLPRASGERMVRFGYVGGETPIKGSHLIKAAFKKLPYTNYRLRVVDNVLNLGRRSIDPVDWSIPGQLEIVPAYTQESIDAFFDEIDVLLCPTQCMESFGLSVREALIRNVWVIATDAGGLSEDIVPGENGDVIPLDDTGPALEKAIGRLLADPSRLDGYRNPYADRIRRFDDQASELGQLIERAVSQHRSTLEAPAR
;
A
#
# COMPACT_ATOMS: atom_id res chain seq x y z
N MET A 1 -35.74 -9.05 -22.05
CA MET A 1 -37.22 -9.16 -21.90
C MET A 1 -37.81 -9.51 -23.28
N PRO A 2 -38.80 -10.41 -23.40
CA PRO A 2 -39.41 -10.76 -24.68
C PRO A 2 -40.53 -9.76 -25.01
N ALA A 3 -40.19 -8.69 -25.73
CA ALA A 3 -41.12 -7.64 -26.14
C ALA A 3 -41.28 -7.65 -27.67
N ALA A 4 -42.17 -8.52 -28.18
CA ALA A 4 -42.56 -8.44 -29.59
C ALA A 4 -44.00 -8.89 -29.87
N ASN A 5 -44.86 -9.03 -28.85
CA ASN A 5 -46.25 -9.45 -29.07
C ASN A 5 -47.32 -8.52 -28.49
N LYS A 6 -46.98 -7.28 -28.11
CA LYS A 6 -47.97 -6.25 -27.73
C LYS A 6 -48.16 -5.23 -28.85
N PRO A 7 -49.39 -5.06 -29.39
CA PRO A 7 -49.67 -4.09 -30.46
C PRO A 7 -49.29 -2.64 -30.14
N ALA A 8 -49.37 -2.25 -28.86
CA ALA A 8 -49.08 -0.90 -28.39
C ALA A 8 -47.59 -0.51 -28.53
N GLU A 9 -46.65 -1.41 -28.19
CA GLU A 9 -45.20 -1.14 -28.26
C GLU A 9 -44.71 -0.93 -29.70
N ARG A 10 -45.34 -1.60 -30.69
CA ARG A 10 -45.04 -1.39 -32.12
C ARG A 10 -45.47 -0.01 -32.61
N GLN A 11 -46.53 0.55 -32.02
CA GLN A 11 -47.03 1.87 -32.39
C GLN A 11 -46.11 2.97 -31.85
N ASP A 12 -45.62 2.82 -30.62
CA ASP A 12 -44.65 3.73 -30.01
C ASP A 12 -43.31 3.72 -30.75
N LEU A 13 -42.80 2.53 -31.11
CA LEU A 13 -41.56 2.41 -31.89
C LEU A 13 -41.70 3.05 -33.27
N ARG A 14 -42.83 2.84 -33.96
CA ARG A 14 -43.11 3.49 -35.25
C ARG A 14 -43.20 5.01 -35.13
N ALA A 15 -43.86 5.52 -34.09
CA ALA A 15 -43.97 6.96 -33.86
C ALA A 15 -42.60 7.59 -33.54
N HIS A 16 -41.79 6.93 -32.72
CA HIS A 16 -40.43 7.38 -32.41
C HIS A 16 -39.54 7.37 -33.66
N HIS A 17 -39.58 6.28 -34.44
CA HIS A 17 -38.85 6.17 -35.70
C HIS A 17 -39.27 7.23 -36.71
N ALA A 18 -40.58 7.42 -36.90
CA ALA A 18 -41.13 8.46 -37.78
C ALA A 18 -40.62 9.87 -37.42
N ARG A 19 -40.43 10.13 -36.13
CA ARG A 19 -39.98 11.44 -35.62
C ARG A 19 -38.48 11.67 -35.76
N HIS A 20 -37.66 10.63 -35.58
CA HIS A 20 -36.21 10.81 -35.40
C HIS A 20 -35.37 10.23 -36.55
N TYR A 21 -35.89 9.26 -37.30
CA TYR A 21 -35.06 8.42 -38.18
C TYR A 21 -35.65 8.19 -39.58
N ALA A 22 -36.88 8.62 -39.85
CA ALA A 22 -37.57 8.38 -41.14
C ALA A 22 -36.88 8.97 -42.38
N THR A 23 -35.95 9.92 -42.21
CA THR A 23 -35.22 10.52 -43.33
C THR A 23 -34.15 9.61 -43.94
N PHE A 24 -33.69 8.60 -43.20
CA PHE A 24 -32.60 7.71 -43.64
C PHE A 24 -32.78 6.25 -43.23
N SER A 25 -33.87 5.91 -42.53
CA SER A 25 -34.16 4.56 -42.05
C SER A 25 -35.61 4.21 -42.35
N THR A 26 -35.88 2.93 -42.61
CA THR A 26 -37.23 2.40 -42.85
C THR A 26 -37.49 1.22 -41.91
N LEU A 27 -38.64 1.22 -41.23
CA LEU A 27 -39.03 0.13 -40.36
C LEU A 27 -39.89 -0.89 -41.12
N ALA A 28 -39.33 -2.06 -41.42
CA ALA A 28 -40.05 -3.16 -42.07
C ALA A 28 -40.74 -4.04 -41.03
N CYS A 29 -42.05 -4.25 -41.18
CA CYS A 29 -42.82 -5.14 -40.31
C CYS A 29 -42.98 -6.52 -40.96
N ALA A 30 -41.86 -7.21 -41.16
CA ALA A 30 -41.79 -8.52 -41.82
C ALA A 30 -40.85 -9.44 -41.03
N THR A 31 -40.89 -10.76 -41.29
CA THR A 31 -39.86 -11.65 -40.76
C THR A 31 -38.52 -11.34 -41.43
N LEU A 32 -37.39 -11.75 -40.81
CA LEU A 32 -36.07 -11.54 -41.40
C LEU A 32 -35.98 -12.11 -42.82
N ASN A 33 -36.61 -13.25 -43.10
CA ASN A 33 -36.57 -13.88 -44.42
C ASN A 33 -37.43 -13.13 -45.44
N ASP A 34 -38.64 -12.71 -45.06
CA ASP A 34 -39.55 -12.03 -46.00
C ASP A 34 -39.05 -10.61 -46.33
N ALA A 35 -38.36 -9.96 -45.38
CA ALA A 35 -37.83 -8.61 -45.57
C ALA A 35 -36.80 -8.54 -46.70
N CYS A 36 -36.05 -9.61 -46.97
CA CYS A 36 -34.99 -9.58 -47.99
C CYS A 36 -35.54 -9.50 -49.42
N GLU A 37 -36.78 -9.93 -49.67
CA GLU A 37 -37.43 -9.84 -50.99
C GLU A 37 -37.59 -8.39 -51.47
N SER A 38 -37.72 -7.46 -50.52
CA SER A 38 -37.85 -6.03 -50.79
C SER A 38 -36.51 -5.31 -51.01
N VAL A 39 -35.39 -6.02 -50.90
CA VAL A 39 -34.03 -5.48 -51.02
C VAL A 39 -33.38 -6.04 -52.30
N ALA A 40 -32.76 -5.17 -53.11
CA ALA A 40 -32.09 -5.58 -54.32
C ALA A 40 -30.76 -6.30 -54.03
N ASP A 41 -30.40 -7.26 -54.87
CA ASP A 41 -29.14 -8.01 -54.75
C ASP A 41 -27.92 -7.07 -54.85
N GLY A 42 -26.86 -7.36 -54.08
CA GLY A 42 -25.62 -6.57 -54.10
C GLY A 42 -25.70 -5.15 -53.55
N THR A 43 -26.77 -4.77 -52.84
CA THR A 43 -26.98 -3.38 -52.37
C THR A 43 -26.64 -3.16 -50.89
N VAL A 44 -26.46 -4.21 -50.10
CA VAL A 44 -26.27 -4.10 -48.64
C VAL A 44 -24.78 -4.06 -48.30
N GLY A 45 -24.28 -2.91 -47.85
CA GLY A 45 -22.90 -2.74 -47.39
C GLY A 45 -22.63 -3.20 -45.94
N LEU A 46 -23.66 -3.18 -45.09
CA LEU A 46 -23.58 -3.68 -43.70
C LEU A 46 -24.88 -4.37 -43.34
N LEU A 47 -24.79 -5.64 -42.93
CA LEU A 47 -25.91 -6.41 -42.41
C LEU A 47 -25.67 -6.70 -40.93
N HIS A 48 -26.59 -6.28 -40.07
CA HIS A 48 -26.54 -6.59 -38.64
C HIS A 48 -27.70 -7.53 -38.29
N ILE A 49 -27.37 -8.69 -37.72
CA ILE A 49 -28.33 -9.72 -37.31
C ILE A 49 -28.30 -9.82 -35.79
N ASP A 50 -29.43 -9.48 -35.16
CA ASP A 50 -29.66 -9.64 -33.72
C ASP A 50 -30.83 -10.63 -33.48
N PRO A 51 -30.55 -11.85 -32.99
CA PRO A 51 -31.52 -12.93 -32.90
C PRO A 51 -32.24 -13.02 -31.54
N GLU A 52 -32.11 -12.04 -30.63
CA GLU A 52 -32.68 -12.11 -29.27
C GLU A 52 -34.23 -12.13 -29.17
N SER A 53 -34.97 -12.19 -30.28
CA SER A 53 -36.44 -12.25 -30.26
C SER A 53 -37.02 -13.26 -31.24
N GLY A 54 -36.94 -14.56 -30.89
CA GLY A 54 -37.90 -15.58 -31.33
C GLY A 54 -37.40 -16.60 -32.36
N GLY A 55 -36.93 -17.75 -31.87
CA GLY A 55 -37.10 -19.10 -32.46
C GLY A 55 -36.82 -19.37 -33.95
N GLY A 56 -36.21 -18.46 -34.70
CA GLY A 56 -35.88 -18.64 -36.11
C GLY A 56 -34.49 -19.22 -36.32
N ASP A 57 -34.33 -20.06 -37.36
CA ASP A 57 -33.04 -20.57 -37.81
C ASP A 57 -32.21 -19.41 -38.39
N VAL A 58 -31.28 -18.88 -37.58
CA VAL A 58 -30.39 -17.76 -37.96
C VAL A 58 -29.51 -18.10 -39.16
N SER A 59 -29.22 -19.38 -39.41
CA SER A 59 -28.46 -19.82 -40.59
C SER A 59 -29.28 -19.59 -41.85
N ARG A 60 -30.57 -19.94 -41.82
CA ARG A 60 -31.48 -19.69 -42.94
C ARG A 60 -31.65 -18.20 -43.24
N ALA A 61 -31.68 -17.36 -42.20
CA ALA A 61 -31.70 -15.90 -42.37
C ALA A 61 -30.41 -15.39 -43.01
N PHE A 62 -29.25 -15.85 -42.54
CA PHE A 62 -27.98 -15.49 -43.15
C PHE A 62 -27.93 -15.89 -44.65
N ASP A 63 -28.34 -17.11 -44.98
CA ASP A 63 -28.35 -17.61 -46.37
C ASP A 63 -29.30 -16.81 -47.28
N ALA A 64 -30.47 -16.40 -46.76
CA ALA A 64 -31.43 -15.59 -47.51
C ALA A 64 -30.93 -14.16 -47.81
N TRP A 65 -30.10 -13.61 -46.92
CA TRP A 65 -29.53 -12.26 -47.07
C TRP A 65 -28.17 -12.24 -47.79
N LEU A 66 -27.51 -13.40 -47.93
CA LEU A 66 -26.20 -13.49 -48.57
C LEU A 66 -26.18 -12.91 -50.01
N PRO A 67 -27.18 -13.15 -50.89
CA PRO A 67 -27.22 -12.53 -52.22
C PRO A 67 -27.43 -11.00 -52.19
N LYS A 68 -27.95 -10.46 -51.09
CA LYS A 68 -28.23 -9.03 -50.93
C LYS A 68 -26.99 -8.21 -50.59
N LEU A 69 -25.94 -8.86 -50.10
CA LEU A 69 -24.70 -8.22 -49.68
C LEU A 69 -23.89 -7.73 -50.88
N ALA A 70 -23.40 -6.49 -50.80
CA ALA A 70 -22.49 -5.91 -51.77
C ALA A 70 -21.15 -6.66 -51.78
N THR A 71 -20.34 -6.43 -52.83
CA THR A 71 -19.01 -7.08 -52.96
C THR A 71 -18.03 -6.67 -51.87
N ASP A 72 -18.27 -5.57 -51.17
CA ASP A 72 -17.56 -5.10 -49.98
C ASP A 72 -18.38 -5.21 -48.67
N GLY A 73 -19.48 -5.97 -48.72
CA GLY A 73 -20.43 -6.13 -47.63
C GLY A 73 -19.86 -6.84 -46.40
N VAL A 74 -20.24 -6.34 -45.23
CA VAL A 74 -19.82 -6.88 -43.92
C VAL A 74 -21.04 -7.30 -43.10
N VAL A 75 -20.91 -8.41 -42.37
CA VAL A 75 -21.97 -8.94 -41.51
C VAL A 75 -21.56 -8.83 -40.05
N LEU A 76 -22.46 -8.29 -39.23
CA LEU A 76 -22.39 -8.26 -37.77
C LEU A 76 -23.38 -9.28 -37.21
N LEU A 77 -22.89 -10.18 -36.34
CA LEU A 77 -23.66 -11.22 -35.67
C LEU A 77 -23.63 -10.98 -34.18
N HIS A 78 -24.77 -10.58 -33.61
CA HIS A 78 -24.90 -10.40 -32.17
C HIS A 78 -25.15 -11.74 -31.46
N GLY A 79 -24.56 -11.93 -30.28
CA GLY A 79 -24.79 -13.13 -29.46
C GLY A 79 -23.86 -14.31 -29.76
N THR A 80 -22.66 -14.11 -30.30
CA THR A 80 -21.73 -15.20 -30.65
C THR A 80 -21.29 -16.06 -29.46
N ARG A 81 -21.46 -15.56 -28.23
CA ARG A 81 -21.13 -16.27 -26.98
C ARG A 81 -22.33 -16.72 -26.18
N LEU A 82 -23.55 -16.38 -26.60
CA LEU A 82 -24.77 -16.86 -25.95
C LEU A 82 -25.03 -18.34 -26.30
N ASP A 83 -25.50 -19.11 -25.33
CA ASP A 83 -25.93 -20.50 -25.50
C ASP A 83 -27.46 -20.57 -25.40
N ALA A 84 -28.13 -19.90 -26.33
CA ALA A 84 -29.58 -19.67 -26.26
C ALA A 84 -30.41 -20.67 -27.08
N GLY A 85 -29.79 -21.71 -27.66
CA GLY A 85 -30.46 -22.67 -28.56
C GLY A 85 -30.92 -22.07 -29.89
N ASN A 86 -30.45 -20.88 -30.25
CA ASN A 86 -30.81 -20.12 -31.45
C ASN A 86 -29.83 -20.30 -32.64
N GLY A 87 -28.85 -21.22 -32.52
CA GLY A 87 -27.92 -21.59 -33.59
C GLY A 87 -26.82 -20.56 -33.93
N VAL A 88 -26.74 -19.42 -33.23
CA VAL A 88 -25.81 -18.32 -33.55
C VAL A 88 -24.36 -18.71 -33.35
N ARG A 89 -24.07 -19.44 -32.27
CA ARG A 89 -22.73 -19.92 -31.96
C ARG A 89 -22.23 -20.91 -33.02
N ASP A 90 -23.12 -21.78 -33.48
CA ASP A 90 -22.82 -22.76 -34.52
C ASP A 90 -22.60 -22.09 -35.88
N LEU A 91 -23.46 -21.13 -36.25
CA LEU A 91 -23.29 -20.31 -37.44
C LEU A 91 -21.97 -19.51 -37.37
N TRP A 92 -21.66 -18.88 -36.24
CA TRP A 92 -20.40 -18.16 -36.04
C TRP A 92 -19.19 -19.07 -36.23
N ALA A 93 -19.21 -20.28 -35.63
CA ALA A 93 -18.16 -21.27 -35.78
C ALA A 93 -17.96 -21.70 -37.25
N ALA A 94 -19.04 -21.85 -38.01
CA ALA A 94 -18.97 -22.14 -39.43
C ALA A 94 -18.41 -20.96 -40.25
N LEU A 95 -18.88 -19.74 -39.99
CA LEU A 95 -18.48 -18.55 -40.76
C LEU A 95 -17.03 -18.16 -40.53
N ARG A 96 -16.52 -18.24 -39.30
CA ARG A 96 -15.12 -17.88 -38.98
C ARG A 96 -14.08 -18.78 -39.64
N THR A 97 -14.46 -19.98 -40.07
CA THR A 97 -13.57 -20.89 -40.81
C THR A 97 -13.61 -20.62 -42.32
N ARG A 98 -14.71 -20.05 -42.81
CA ARG A 98 -14.96 -19.81 -44.24
C ARG A 98 -14.59 -18.41 -44.70
N TYR A 99 -14.65 -17.42 -43.81
CA TYR A 99 -14.51 -15.99 -44.14
C TYR A 99 -13.56 -15.28 -43.16
N PRO A 100 -12.87 -14.21 -43.59
CA PRO A 100 -12.17 -13.31 -42.68
C PRO A 100 -13.13 -12.78 -41.61
N SER A 101 -12.74 -12.95 -40.35
CA SER A 101 -13.63 -12.69 -39.21
C SER A 101 -12.88 -12.15 -37.99
N PHE A 102 -13.60 -11.42 -37.15
CA PHE A 102 -13.10 -10.90 -35.88
C PHE A 102 -14.21 -10.98 -34.82
N GLU A 103 -13.88 -11.44 -33.60
CA GLU A 103 -14.84 -11.57 -32.52
C GLU A 103 -14.57 -10.52 -31.43
N PHE A 104 -15.61 -9.80 -31.01
CA PHE A 104 -15.61 -9.04 -29.76
C PHE A 104 -16.19 -9.93 -28.65
N PRO A 105 -15.38 -10.42 -27.71
CA PRO A 105 -15.72 -11.50 -26.79
C PRO A 105 -16.47 -11.04 -25.53
N HIS A 106 -16.63 -9.73 -25.32
CA HIS A 106 -17.26 -9.15 -24.14
C HIS A 106 -18.79 -9.10 -24.30
N GLY A 107 -19.52 -9.01 -23.18
CA GLY A 107 -20.98 -9.07 -23.19
C GLY A 107 -21.53 -10.41 -23.70
N SER A 108 -22.52 -10.37 -24.58
CA SER A 108 -23.11 -11.53 -25.29
C SER A 108 -22.26 -12.02 -26.47
N GLY A 109 -21.17 -11.32 -26.80
CA GLY A 109 -20.34 -11.56 -27.97
C GLY A 109 -20.88 -10.89 -29.23
N LEU A 110 -20.00 -10.27 -30.02
CA LEU A 110 -20.33 -9.68 -31.32
C LEU A 110 -19.31 -10.18 -32.36
N GLY A 111 -19.80 -10.88 -33.38
CA GLY A 111 -19.00 -11.38 -34.48
C GLY A 111 -19.03 -10.44 -35.68
N LEU A 112 -17.87 -10.19 -36.28
CA LEU A 112 -17.72 -9.45 -37.53
C LEU A 112 -17.23 -10.42 -38.62
N VAL A 113 -17.93 -10.50 -39.75
CA VAL A 113 -17.57 -11.37 -40.89
C VAL A 113 -17.55 -10.55 -42.18
N ALA A 114 -16.46 -10.64 -42.93
CA ALA A 114 -16.39 -10.10 -44.29
C ALA A 114 -16.71 -11.20 -45.31
N VAL A 115 -17.91 -11.15 -45.90
CA VAL A 115 -18.40 -12.21 -46.82
C VAL A 115 -18.24 -11.87 -48.29
N GLY A 116 -18.07 -10.58 -48.62
CA GLY A 116 -17.80 -10.13 -49.99
C GLY A 116 -16.40 -10.48 -50.50
N GLU A 117 -16.18 -10.38 -51.81
CA GLU A 117 -14.87 -10.62 -52.44
C GLU A 117 -13.81 -9.59 -52.02
N ARG A 118 -14.24 -8.44 -51.49
CA ARG A 118 -13.42 -7.39 -50.90
C ARG A 118 -14.06 -6.95 -49.58
N TYR A 119 -13.33 -6.19 -48.77
CA TYR A 119 -13.89 -5.49 -47.61
C TYR A 119 -13.16 -4.17 -47.40
N PRO A 120 -13.77 -3.18 -46.72
CA PRO A 120 -13.18 -1.86 -46.54
C PRO A 120 -11.77 -1.92 -45.95
N VAL A 121 -10.81 -1.19 -46.56
CA VAL A 121 -9.39 -1.21 -46.15
C VAL A 121 -9.20 -0.86 -44.66
N ARG A 122 -10.09 -0.04 -44.10
CA ARG A 122 -10.07 0.35 -42.68
C ARG A 122 -10.38 -0.81 -41.72
N LEU A 123 -11.03 -1.88 -42.18
CA LEU A 123 -11.35 -3.06 -41.36
C LEU A 123 -10.29 -4.16 -41.43
N ARG A 124 -9.36 -4.07 -42.38
CA ARG A 124 -8.24 -5.02 -42.53
C ARG A 124 -7.45 -5.27 -41.24
N PRO A 125 -7.12 -4.25 -40.42
CA PRO A 125 -6.39 -4.48 -39.18
C PRO A 125 -7.14 -5.36 -38.16
N LEU A 126 -8.47 -5.46 -38.25
CA LEU A 126 -9.25 -6.36 -37.38
C LEU A 126 -9.11 -7.81 -37.85
N PHE A 127 -9.34 -8.07 -39.15
CA PHE A 127 -9.28 -9.43 -39.70
C PHE A 127 -7.85 -10.01 -39.75
N GLU A 128 -6.83 -9.16 -39.89
CA GLU A 128 -5.41 -9.56 -39.94
C GLU A 128 -4.69 -9.38 -38.59
N SER A 129 -5.43 -9.23 -37.49
CA SER A 129 -4.88 -8.88 -36.17
C SER A 129 -4.01 -9.97 -35.53
N GLY A 130 -4.14 -11.24 -35.92
CA GLY A 130 -3.35 -12.36 -35.40
C GLY A 130 -3.29 -12.39 -33.87
N ASP A 131 -2.09 -12.46 -33.30
CA ASP A 131 -1.85 -12.49 -31.86
C ASP A 131 -2.31 -11.21 -31.11
N ARG A 132 -2.60 -10.11 -31.83
CA ARG A 132 -3.11 -8.85 -31.23
C ARG A 132 -4.62 -8.82 -31.09
N ALA A 133 -5.34 -9.84 -31.55
CA ALA A 133 -6.80 -9.86 -31.54
C ALA A 133 -7.39 -9.68 -30.13
N GLU A 134 -6.85 -10.39 -29.13
CA GLU A 134 -7.29 -10.28 -27.73
C GLU A 134 -7.09 -8.89 -27.14
N TYR A 135 -5.98 -8.22 -27.47
CA TYR A 135 -5.70 -6.86 -27.02
C TYR A 135 -6.69 -5.85 -27.60
N ILE A 136 -6.96 -5.93 -28.91
CA ILE A 136 -7.93 -5.03 -29.58
C ILE A 136 -9.33 -5.26 -29.01
N ALA A 137 -9.75 -6.53 -28.87
CA ALA A 137 -11.00 -6.92 -28.24
C ALA A 137 -11.14 -6.39 -26.80
N GLY A 138 -10.05 -6.45 -26.02
CA GLY A 138 -9.98 -5.90 -24.67
C GLY A 138 -10.13 -4.39 -24.64
N LEU A 139 -9.50 -3.66 -25.56
CA LEU A 139 -9.60 -2.19 -25.63
C LEU A 139 -11.05 -1.72 -25.88
N TYR A 140 -11.76 -2.36 -26.81
CA TYR A 140 -13.18 -2.06 -27.05
C TYR A 140 -14.08 -2.41 -25.85
N ALA A 141 -13.76 -3.48 -25.11
CA ALA A 141 -14.48 -3.84 -23.89
C ALA A 141 -14.39 -2.72 -22.83
N HIS A 142 -13.20 -2.17 -22.61
CA HIS A 142 -12.99 -1.07 -21.64
C HIS A 142 -13.71 0.22 -22.06
N LEU A 143 -13.74 0.54 -23.36
CA LEU A 143 -14.49 1.68 -23.87
C LEU A 143 -16.01 1.50 -23.69
N GLY A 144 -16.52 0.29 -23.92
CA GLY A 144 -17.92 -0.07 -23.68
C GLY A 144 -18.31 0.10 -22.20
N ASP A 145 -17.46 -0.34 -21.28
CA ASP A 145 -17.69 -0.19 -19.83
C ASP A 145 -17.81 1.29 -19.43
N ALA A 146 -16.98 2.18 -20.00
CA ALA A 146 -17.06 3.62 -19.73
C ALA A 146 -18.38 4.25 -20.22
N VAL A 147 -18.89 3.82 -21.38
CA VAL A 147 -20.20 4.26 -21.90
C VAL A 147 -21.34 3.76 -21.02
N MET A 148 -21.29 2.49 -20.59
CA MET A 148 -22.29 1.91 -19.69
C MET A 148 -22.32 2.61 -18.33
N GLN A 149 -21.14 2.97 -17.78
CA GLN A 149 -21.05 3.75 -16.54
C GLN A 149 -21.59 5.17 -16.68
N ARG A 150 -21.47 5.78 -17.88
CA ARG A 150 -22.01 7.11 -18.16
C ARG A 150 -23.53 7.09 -18.33
N LEU A 151 -24.07 6.06 -18.99
CA LEU A 151 -25.52 5.81 -19.07
C LEU A 151 -26.11 5.55 -17.67
N ASP A 152 -25.48 4.68 -16.86
CA ASP A 152 -25.88 4.43 -15.48
C ASP A 152 -25.83 5.72 -14.61
N ARG A 153 -24.91 6.65 -14.89
CA ARG A 153 -24.82 7.95 -14.20
C ARG A 153 -25.93 8.92 -14.62
N ASN A 154 -26.20 9.03 -15.93
CA ASN A 154 -27.25 9.90 -16.44
C ASN A 154 -28.64 9.40 -16.03
N GLU A 155 -28.89 8.09 -16.02
CA GLU A 155 -30.15 7.51 -15.57
C GLU A 155 -30.33 7.60 -14.05
N ARG A 156 -29.23 7.56 -13.27
CA ARG A 156 -29.27 7.91 -11.83
C ARG A 156 -29.62 9.37 -11.60
N ALA A 157 -29.12 10.28 -12.42
CA ALA A 157 -29.49 11.70 -12.36
C ALA A 157 -30.98 11.91 -12.71
N ASP A 158 -31.52 11.15 -13.66
CA ASP A 158 -32.95 11.17 -13.99
C ASP A 158 -33.82 10.52 -12.90
N MET A 159 -33.36 9.44 -12.24
CA MET A 159 -34.04 8.85 -11.07
C MET A 159 -34.07 9.80 -9.86
N VAL A 160 -33.01 10.59 -9.63
CA VAL A 160 -32.99 11.62 -8.57
C VAL A 160 -33.97 12.75 -8.88
N ARG A 161 -34.17 13.11 -10.17
CA ARG A 161 -35.20 14.06 -10.58
C ARG A 161 -36.62 13.52 -10.37
N VAL A 162 -36.87 12.25 -10.67
CA VAL A 162 -38.20 11.63 -10.48
C VAL A 162 -38.49 11.39 -8.99
N GLY A 163 -37.48 11.12 -8.17
CA GLY A 163 -37.60 10.98 -6.72
C GLY A 163 -37.95 12.28 -5.97
N ALA A 164 -37.81 13.45 -6.60
CA ALA A 164 -38.18 14.74 -6.03
C ALA A 164 -39.68 15.08 -6.19
N ASP A 165 -40.45 14.32 -6.98
CA ASP A 165 -41.88 14.55 -7.28
C ASP A 165 -42.80 13.51 -6.59
N GLN A 166 -42.58 13.24 -5.29
CA GLN A 166 -43.28 12.17 -4.55
C GLN A 166 -44.74 12.44 -4.14
N ASP A 167 -45.36 13.55 -4.53
CA ASP A 167 -46.73 13.89 -4.09
C ASP A 167 -47.87 13.40 -5.03
N SER A 168 -47.59 12.49 -5.97
CA SER A 168 -48.61 11.97 -6.91
C SER A 168 -48.94 10.47 -6.76
N PRO A 169 -50.24 10.07 -6.70
CA PRO A 169 -50.66 8.67 -6.57
C PRO A 169 -50.24 7.73 -7.72
N ALA A 170 -49.80 8.26 -8.86
CA ALA A 170 -49.29 7.48 -9.98
C ALA A 170 -47.85 6.94 -9.77
N GLY A 171 -47.09 7.54 -8.84
CA GLY A 171 -45.67 7.21 -8.61
C GLY A 171 -45.43 5.85 -7.95
N GLY A 172 -46.42 5.29 -7.23
CA GLY A 172 -46.26 4.03 -6.48
C GLY A 172 -46.06 2.79 -7.36
N ALA A 173 -46.76 2.72 -8.50
CA ALA A 173 -46.66 1.57 -9.42
C ALA A 173 -45.36 1.59 -10.23
N ASP A 174 -44.86 2.77 -10.57
CA ASP A 174 -43.59 2.92 -11.29
C ASP A 174 -42.38 2.79 -10.35
N ALA A 175 -42.48 3.26 -9.10
CA ALA A 175 -41.46 3.04 -8.09
C ALA A 175 -41.26 1.54 -7.78
N ILE A 176 -42.35 0.77 -7.66
CA ILE A 176 -42.28 -0.70 -7.44
C ILE A 176 -41.66 -1.41 -8.66
N ARG A 177 -42.00 -0.99 -9.88
CA ARG A 177 -41.45 -1.56 -11.12
C ARG A 177 -39.96 -1.27 -11.27
N VAL A 178 -39.53 -0.06 -10.91
CA VAL A 178 -38.12 0.37 -10.90
C VAL A 178 -37.34 -0.35 -9.79
N LEU A 179 -37.94 -0.55 -8.61
CA LEU A 179 -37.34 -1.34 -7.52
C LEU A 179 -37.19 -2.81 -7.89
N GLN A 180 -38.19 -3.43 -8.53
CA GLN A 180 -38.10 -4.81 -9.00
C GLN A 180 -37.05 -4.98 -10.10
N ALA A 181 -37.00 -4.06 -11.07
CA ALA A 181 -35.94 -4.05 -12.09
C ALA A 181 -34.54 -3.84 -11.48
N THR A 182 -34.45 -3.03 -10.42
CA THR A 182 -33.19 -2.80 -9.69
C THR A 182 -32.76 -4.04 -8.92
N VAL A 183 -33.69 -4.73 -8.24
CA VAL A 183 -33.41 -5.99 -7.53
C VAL A 183 -32.96 -7.07 -8.50
N ASP A 184 -33.61 -7.20 -9.66
CA ASP A 184 -33.22 -8.17 -10.69
C ASP A 184 -31.86 -7.83 -11.31
N LYS A 185 -31.57 -6.54 -11.55
CA LYS A 185 -30.25 -6.07 -12.06
C LYS A 185 -29.14 -6.27 -11.02
N GLN A 186 -29.41 -6.07 -9.73
CA GLN A 186 -28.47 -6.37 -8.64
C GLN A 186 -28.24 -7.87 -8.48
N ARG A 187 -29.29 -8.69 -8.64
CA ARG A 187 -29.18 -10.15 -8.62
C ARG A 187 -28.31 -10.66 -9.77
N MET A 188 -28.46 -10.09 -10.97
CA MET A 188 -27.64 -10.42 -12.14
C MET A 188 -26.18 -9.95 -11.98
N ARG A 189 -25.96 -8.78 -11.36
CA ARG A 189 -24.62 -8.26 -11.04
C ARG A 189 -23.92 -9.09 -9.97
N LEU A 190 -24.66 -9.53 -8.95
CA LEU A 190 -24.16 -10.45 -7.92
C LEU A 190 -23.81 -11.81 -8.51
N ASP A 191 -24.58 -12.29 -9.49
CA ASP A 191 -24.30 -13.53 -10.21
C ASP A 191 -23.01 -13.45 -11.03
N VAL A 192 -22.78 -12.34 -11.74
CA VAL A 192 -21.54 -12.10 -12.50
C VAL A 192 -20.35 -11.94 -11.56
N LEU A 193 -20.47 -11.17 -10.48
CA LEU A 193 -19.41 -11.01 -9.48
C LEU A 193 -19.12 -12.33 -8.76
N THR A 194 -20.14 -13.13 -8.45
CA THR A 194 -19.97 -14.45 -7.82
C THR A 194 -19.29 -15.43 -8.77
N ARG A 195 -19.59 -15.38 -10.08
CA ARG A 195 -18.89 -16.19 -11.08
C ARG A 195 -17.44 -15.74 -11.27
N ARG A 196 -17.18 -14.42 -11.21
CA ARG A 196 -15.82 -13.84 -11.26
C ARG A 196 -15.01 -14.20 -10.02
N LEU A 197 -15.58 -14.07 -8.82
CA LEU A 197 -14.99 -14.51 -7.55
C LEU A 197 -14.74 -16.02 -7.54
N LYS A 198 -15.65 -16.85 -8.08
CA LYS A 198 -15.42 -18.30 -8.21
C LYS A 198 -14.30 -18.61 -9.21
N SER A 199 -14.19 -17.86 -10.31
CA SER A 199 -13.11 -17.99 -11.28
C SER A 199 -11.76 -17.56 -10.69
N GLU A 200 -11.71 -16.40 -10.04
CA GLU A 200 -10.51 -15.88 -9.38
C GLU A 200 -10.11 -16.73 -8.18
N ALA A 201 -11.06 -17.22 -7.37
CA ALA A 201 -10.80 -18.17 -6.31
C ALA A 201 -10.32 -19.53 -6.85
N ARG A 202 -10.80 -19.99 -8.00
CA ARG A 202 -10.31 -21.21 -8.66
C ARG A 202 -8.91 -21.00 -9.23
N THR A 203 -8.61 -19.85 -9.81
CA THR A 203 -7.28 -19.49 -10.31
C THR A 203 -6.29 -19.31 -9.14
N ALA A 204 -6.72 -18.65 -8.06
CA ALA A 204 -5.94 -18.49 -6.84
C ALA A 204 -5.74 -19.84 -6.11
N TYR A 205 -6.75 -20.72 -6.09
CA TYR A 205 -6.64 -22.08 -5.56
C TYR A 205 -5.67 -22.93 -6.39
N LEU A 206 -5.75 -22.88 -7.72
CA LEU A 206 -4.83 -23.59 -8.61
C LEU A 206 -3.41 -23.01 -8.53
N ALA A 207 -3.25 -21.70 -8.42
CA ALA A 207 -1.95 -21.06 -8.22
C ALA A 207 -1.37 -21.37 -6.83
N ASN A 208 -2.19 -21.41 -5.77
CA ASN A 208 -1.75 -21.83 -4.43
C ASN A 208 -1.42 -23.31 -4.38
N GLU A 209 -2.17 -24.17 -5.07
CA GLU A 209 -1.88 -25.59 -5.14
C GLU A 209 -0.61 -25.87 -5.95
N GLN A 210 -0.41 -25.14 -7.06
CA GLN A 210 0.86 -25.17 -7.81
C GLN A 210 2.01 -24.63 -6.97
N LEU A 211 1.81 -23.56 -6.19
CA LEU A 211 2.82 -23.01 -5.30
C LEU A 211 3.13 -23.96 -4.14
N ARG A 212 2.11 -24.66 -3.62
CA ARG A 212 2.23 -25.66 -2.54
C ARG A 212 2.93 -26.92 -3.06
N GLN A 213 2.60 -27.39 -4.25
CA GLN A 213 3.31 -28.48 -4.92
C GLN A 213 4.75 -28.10 -5.25
N ALA A 214 5.00 -26.91 -5.81
CA ALA A 214 6.35 -26.42 -6.05
C ALA A 214 7.16 -26.25 -4.75
N ARG A 215 6.54 -25.77 -3.66
CA ARG A 215 7.19 -25.69 -2.33
C ARG A 215 7.45 -27.07 -1.73
N ALA A 216 6.54 -28.02 -1.89
CA ALA A 216 6.70 -29.40 -1.44
C ALA A 216 7.81 -30.11 -2.23
N GLU A 217 7.87 -29.91 -3.55
CA GLU A 217 8.93 -30.42 -4.43
C GLU A 217 10.28 -29.78 -4.11
N VAL A 218 10.34 -28.46 -3.90
CA VAL A 218 11.56 -27.76 -3.47
C VAL A 218 12.00 -28.22 -2.08
N SER A 219 11.08 -28.46 -1.17
CA SER A 219 11.37 -28.98 0.18
C SER A 219 11.84 -30.44 0.13
N ALA A 220 11.22 -31.28 -0.67
CA ALA A 220 11.60 -32.69 -0.88
C ALA A 220 12.94 -32.81 -1.61
N LEU A 221 13.21 -31.94 -2.58
CA LEU A 221 14.53 -31.79 -3.20
C LEU A 221 15.54 -31.35 -2.13
N ARG A 222 15.24 -30.31 -1.34
CA ARG A 222 16.13 -29.78 -0.28
C ARG A 222 16.44 -30.75 0.85
N SER A 223 15.51 -31.66 1.20
CA SER A 223 15.69 -32.67 2.25
C SER A 223 16.30 -33.98 1.74
N SER A 224 16.39 -34.20 0.42
CA SER A 224 16.99 -35.41 -0.13
C SER A 224 18.49 -35.51 0.16
N THR A 225 18.96 -36.71 0.49
CA THR A 225 20.38 -37.01 0.77
C THR A 225 21.28 -36.61 -0.41
N SER A 226 20.83 -36.82 -1.64
CA SER A 226 21.51 -36.36 -2.85
C SER A 226 21.66 -34.85 -2.90
N TRP A 227 20.67 -34.08 -2.43
CA TRP A 227 20.75 -32.61 -2.38
C TRP A 227 21.68 -32.12 -1.27
N ARG A 228 21.65 -32.71 -0.08
CA ARG A 228 22.59 -32.32 0.99
C ARG A 228 24.05 -32.62 0.61
N ILE A 229 24.31 -33.74 -0.07
CA ILE A 229 25.65 -34.17 -0.51
C ILE A 229 26.16 -33.36 -1.70
N THR A 230 25.30 -32.96 -2.63
CA THR A 230 25.67 -32.12 -3.79
C THR A 230 25.56 -30.61 -3.50
N GLY A 231 25.28 -30.21 -2.25
CA GLY A 231 25.24 -28.81 -1.81
C GLY A 231 26.49 -27.99 -2.19
N PRO A 232 27.71 -28.50 -1.96
CA PRO A 232 28.94 -27.82 -2.39
C PRO A 232 29.08 -27.76 -3.92
N VAL A 233 28.63 -28.81 -4.63
CA VAL A 233 28.70 -28.90 -6.10
C VAL A 233 27.67 -27.98 -6.76
N ARG A 234 26.48 -27.79 -6.16
CA ARG A 234 25.47 -26.86 -6.66
C ARG A 234 25.77 -25.41 -6.36
N ALA A 235 26.44 -25.08 -5.26
CA ALA A 235 26.98 -23.74 -5.04
C ALA A 235 28.02 -23.38 -6.12
N ALA A 236 28.73 -24.37 -6.66
CA ALA A 236 29.67 -24.20 -7.76
C ALA A 236 29.02 -24.19 -9.16
N VAL A 237 27.82 -24.78 -9.33
CA VAL A 237 27.09 -24.83 -10.62
C VAL A 237 26.05 -23.70 -10.76
N GLY A 238 25.50 -23.19 -9.65
CA GLY A 238 24.54 -22.08 -9.62
C GLY A 238 25.13 -20.72 -10.03
N SER A 239 26.46 -20.61 -10.05
CA SER A 239 27.22 -19.45 -10.51
C SER A 239 27.47 -19.42 -12.04
N MET A 240 26.88 -20.33 -12.83
CA MET A 240 26.99 -20.33 -14.30
C MET A 240 25.62 -20.48 -15.00
N ARG A 241 24.92 -19.35 -15.27
CA ARG A 241 23.89 -19.19 -16.33
C ARG A 241 23.81 -17.68 -16.70
N GLY A 242 24.01 -17.18 -17.92
CA GLY A 242 24.28 -17.72 -19.28
C GLY A 242 25.03 -16.65 -20.14
N PRO A 243 25.00 -16.64 -21.50
CA PRO A 243 24.40 -17.54 -22.47
C PRO A 243 25.44 -18.40 -23.24
N ARG A 244 24.93 -19.34 -24.04
CA ARG A 244 25.62 -20.40 -24.81
C ARG A 244 26.87 -19.95 -25.59
N ARG A 245 28.07 -20.37 -25.13
CA ARG A 245 29.24 -20.87 -25.90
C ARG A 245 30.39 -21.13 -24.91
N VAL A 246 31.35 -21.99 -25.27
CA VAL A 246 32.52 -22.46 -24.48
C VAL A 246 32.29 -23.76 -23.67
N VAL A 247 32.05 -24.85 -24.39
CA VAL A 247 32.43 -26.21 -23.95
C VAL A 247 33.73 -26.56 -24.68
N SER A 248 34.90 -26.36 -24.07
CA SER A 248 36.15 -27.02 -24.49
C SER A 248 37.37 -26.91 -23.55
N LYS A 249 37.32 -26.27 -22.37
CA LYS A 249 38.55 -26.03 -21.57
C LYS A 249 38.56 -26.39 -20.06
N VAL A 250 37.61 -27.17 -19.53
CA VAL A 250 37.57 -27.54 -18.09
C VAL A 250 37.96 -29.00 -17.83
N LYS A 251 39.11 -29.46 -18.36
CA LYS A 251 39.70 -30.77 -17.99
C LYS A 251 40.96 -30.67 -17.12
N ASN A 252 41.53 -29.48 -16.91
CA ASN A 252 42.87 -29.35 -16.31
C ASN A 252 42.93 -28.80 -14.86
N LEU A 253 41.82 -28.39 -14.24
CA LEU A 253 41.86 -27.84 -12.87
C LEU A 253 41.69 -28.88 -11.74
N SER A 254 40.98 -29.99 -12.00
CA SER A 254 40.75 -31.05 -11.00
C SER A 254 42.03 -31.84 -10.66
N ALA A 255 43.04 -31.80 -11.53
CA ALA A 255 44.32 -32.47 -11.32
C ALA A 255 45.26 -31.73 -10.33
N ILE A 256 45.11 -30.40 -10.17
CA ILE A 256 46.03 -29.59 -9.38
C ILE A 256 45.64 -29.58 -7.89
N VAL A 257 44.34 -29.62 -7.58
CA VAL A 257 43.86 -29.64 -6.19
C VAL A 257 43.97 -31.03 -5.57
N GLY A 258 43.79 -32.09 -6.36
CA GLY A 258 43.95 -33.48 -5.91
C GLY A 258 45.38 -33.85 -5.51
N SER A 259 46.40 -33.21 -6.08
CA SER A 259 47.82 -33.55 -5.82
C SER A 259 48.38 -32.92 -4.55
N SER A 260 47.93 -31.72 -4.17
CA SER A 260 48.42 -31.03 -2.96
C SER A 260 47.83 -31.58 -1.66
N VAL A 261 46.58 -32.08 -1.68
CA VAL A 261 45.94 -32.66 -0.48
C VAL A 261 46.52 -34.05 -0.16
N ARG A 262 46.96 -34.82 -1.17
CA ARG A 262 47.58 -36.13 -0.97
C ARG A 262 48.99 -36.09 -0.38
N THR A 263 49.72 -34.98 -0.51
CA THR A 263 51.14 -34.93 -0.17
C THR A 263 51.47 -34.21 1.14
N ARG A 264 50.62 -33.33 1.68
CA ARG A 264 51.00 -32.48 2.85
C ARG A 264 49.95 -32.31 3.95
N GLY A 265 48.79 -32.95 3.85
CA GLY A 265 47.76 -32.94 4.89
C GLY A 265 47.00 -31.61 5.04
N VAL A 266 45.82 -31.68 5.67
CA VAL A 266 44.82 -30.60 5.76
C VAL A 266 45.32 -29.41 6.59
N ALA A 267 46.15 -29.65 7.61
CA ALA A 267 46.65 -28.62 8.52
C ALA A 267 47.61 -27.61 7.85
N ALA A 268 48.49 -28.06 6.94
CA ALA A 268 49.43 -27.19 6.24
C ALA A 268 48.75 -26.30 5.19
N THR A 269 47.62 -26.76 4.63
CA THR A 269 46.82 -25.99 3.67
C THR A 269 46.03 -24.89 4.38
N LEU A 270 45.54 -25.15 5.59
CA LEU A 270 44.87 -24.16 6.45
C LEU A 270 45.81 -23.06 6.97
N GLN A 271 47.08 -23.38 7.26
CA GLN A 271 48.07 -22.38 7.67
C GLN A 271 48.41 -21.38 6.55
N LYS A 272 48.39 -21.79 5.28
CA LYS A 272 48.63 -20.88 4.14
C LYS A 272 47.44 -19.94 3.89
N ILE A 273 46.21 -20.43 4.14
CA ILE A 273 44.97 -19.63 4.09
C ILE A 273 44.94 -18.62 5.25
N ALA A 274 45.42 -19.00 6.43
CA ALA A 274 45.57 -18.09 7.57
C ALA A 274 46.67 -17.04 7.34
N GLY A 275 47.76 -17.40 6.65
CA GLY A 275 48.84 -16.46 6.26
C GLY A 275 48.41 -15.41 5.24
N ALA A 276 47.56 -15.78 4.27
CA ALA A 276 47.01 -14.84 3.27
C ALA A 276 46.05 -13.81 3.88
N ARG A 277 45.57 -14.04 5.11
CA ARG A 277 44.69 -13.14 5.86
C ARG A 277 45.42 -11.92 6.45
N LYS A 278 46.76 -11.91 6.41
CA LYS A 278 47.59 -10.81 6.97
C LYS A 278 47.98 -9.72 5.97
N GLU A 279 47.93 -9.98 4.65
CA GLU A 279 48.42 -9.02 3.64
C GLU A 279 47.35 -8.33 2.78
N HIS A 280 46.12 -8.85 2.72
CA HIS A 280 45.03 -8.17 2.01
C HIS A 280 43.74 -8.16 2.83
N GLY A 281 43.34 -6.95 3.24
CA GLY A 281 42.22 -6.69 4.14
C GLY A 281 40.87 -7.24 3.68
N LEU A 282 40.01 -7.49 4.67
CA LEU A 282 38.72 -8.21 4.60
C LEU A 282 37.68 -7.65 3.61
N ARG A 283 37.95 -6.53 2.92
CA ARG A 283 37.05 -5.91 1.93
C ARG A 283 37.23 -6.42 0.49
N ALA A 284 38.32 -7.12 0.16
CA ALA A 284 38.58 -7.60 -1.20
C ALA A 284 38.03 -9.01 -1.50
N LEU A 285 37.63 -9.78 -0.47
CA LEU A 285 37.20 -11.18 -0.61
C LEU A 285 35.66 -11.38 -0.63
N LEU A 286 34.90 -10.29 -0.50
CA LEU A 286 33.43 -10.27 -0.57
C LEU A 286 32.91 -9.51 -1.81
N GLY A 287 33.68 -9.50 -2.89
CA GLY A 287 33.28 -8.92 -4.17
C GLY A 287 32.47 -9.90 -5.02
N ALA A 288 31.19 -9.57 -5.21
CA ALA A 288 30.30 -9.96 -6.31
C ALA A 288 29.71 -11.39 -6.32
N VAL A 289 28.54 -11.53 -5.67
CA VAL A 289 27.48 -12.47 -6.08
C VAL A 289 26.26 -11.63 -6.51
N PRO A 290 25.67 -11.84 -7.70
CA PRO A 290 24.61 -10.99 -8.21
C PRO A 290 23.25 -11.36 -7.61
N GLY A 291 22.88 -10.68 -6.53
CA GLY A 291 21.55 -10.10 -6.38
C GLY A 291 21.77 -8.60 -6.34
N MET A 292 21.12 -7.82 -7.21
CA MET A 292 21.27 -6.37 -7.25
C MET A 292 20.78 -5.76 -5.92
N HIS A 293 21.62 -5.75 -4.90
CA HIS A 293 21.67 -4.63 -3.98
C HIS A 293 22.37 -3.53 -4.77
N SER A 294 21.58 -2.73 -5.47
CA SER A 294 22.03 -1.41 -5.88
C SER A 294 22.57 -0.71 -4.64
N THR A 295 23.78 -0.17 -4.74
CA THR A 295 24.28 0.76 -3.73
C THR A 295 23.24 1.87 -3.57
N PRO A 296 22.77 2.17 -2.35
CA PRO A 296 21.89 3.31 -2.13
C PRO A 296 22.49 4.54 -2.79
N LEU A 297 21.68 5.27 -3.56
CA LEU A 297 22.13 6.48 -4.23
C LEU A 297 22.30 7.63 -3.24
N PHE A 298 21.58 7.58 -2.12
CA PHE A 298 21.58 8.62 -1.11
C PHE A 298 22.03 8.09 0.25
N ASP A 299 22.80 8.93 0.95
CA ASP A 299 23.05 8.76 2.38
C ASP A 299 21.97 9.52 3.15
N LEU A 300 21.06 8.79 3.80
CA LEU A 300 19.90 9.38 4.45
C LEU A 300 20.20 9.65 5.94
N PRO A 301 19.92 10.86 6.45
CA PRO A 301 20.08 11.14 7.88
C PRO A 301 19.20 10.22 8.75
N ALA A 302 19.59 10.06 10.01
CA ALA A 302 18.79 9.27 10.96
C ALA A 302 17.40 9.90 11.17
N ALA A 303 16.38 9.05 11.29
CA ALA A 303 15.03 9.51 11.62
C ALA A 303 14.96 10.03 13.06
N ARG A 304 14.05 10.98 13.31
CA ARG A 304 13.65 11.34 14.69
C ARG A 304 13.14 10.09 15.44
N PRO A 305 13.32 9.97 16.77
CA PRO A 305 12.76 8.85 17.51
C PRO A 305 11.25 8.72 17.30
N ALA A 306 10.73 7.50 17.13
CA ALA A 306 9.30 7.26 16.99
C ALA A 306 8.55 7.70 18.25
N GLN A 307 9.12 7.42 19.43
CA GLN A 307 8.59 7.89 20.70
C GLN A 307 8.53 9.43 20.76
N GLY A 308 7.38 9.94 21.18
CA GLY A 308 7.09 11.37 21.27
C GLY A 308 6.73 12.02 19.93
N ASN A 309 7.12 11.46 18.78
CA ASN A 309 6.88 12.04 17.46
C ASN A 309 5.73 11.35 16.70
N LEU A 310 5.62 10.03 16.80
CA LEU A 310 4.59 9.23 16.10
C LEU A 310 3.45 8.83 17.05
N ALA A 311 2.33 8.46 16.46
CA ALA A 311 1.23 7.85 17.17
C ALA A 311 1.67 6.52 17.82
N LEU A 312 1.08 6.22 18.97
CA LEU A 312 1.31 4.94 19.63
C LEU A 312 0.64 3.83 18.82
N ARG A 313 1.47 3.08 18.09
CA ARG A 313 1.10 1.91 17.30
C ARG A 313 2.06 0.76 17.65
N VAL A 314 1.52 -0.44 17.74
CA VAL A 314 2.26 -1.65 18.13
C VAL A 314 2.47 -2.56 16.91
N LEU A 315 3.70 -2.98 16.68
CA LEU A 315 4.04 -3.96 15.64
C LEU A 315 4.39 -5.30 16.30
N LEU A 316 3.64 -6.36 16.01
CA LEU A 316 4.01 -7.72 16.37
C LEU A 316 4.76 -8.38 15.21
N ILE A 317 6.05 -8.68 15.43
CA ILE A 317 6.87 -9.49 14.54
C ILE A 317 6.93 -10.88 15.14
N ALA A 318 6.23 -11.84 14.54
CA ALA A 318 5.88 -13.09 15.23
C ALA A 318 6.21 -14.36 14.43
N GLU A 319 6.49 -15.45 15.15
CA GLU A 319 6.46 -16.81 14.61
C GLU A 319 5.00 -17.23 14.34
N MET A 320 4.66 -17.40 13.06
CA MET A 320 3.29 -17.67 12.61
C MET A 320 3.05 -19.13 12.23
N SER A 321 4.09 -19.98 12.18
CA SER A 321 3.96 -21.37 11.74
C SER A 321 3.34 -22.31 12.78
N ILE A 322 3.18 -21.87 14.04
CA ILE A 322 2.63 -22.65 15.15
C ILE A 322 1.19 -22.17 15.44
N PRO A 323 0.14 -22.91 15.02
CA PRO A 323 -1.24 -22.39 15.06
C PRO A 323 -1.76 -22.05 16.46
N GLN A 324 -1.40 -22.83 17.48
CA GLN A 324 -1.83 -22.58 18.86
C GLN A 324 -1.21 -21.29 19.41
N CYS A 325 0.08 -21.08 19.16
CA CYS A 325 0.80 -19.86 19.52
C CYS A 325 0.25 -18.63 18.78
N LEU A 326 -0.03 -18.77 17.47
CA LEU A 326 -0.65 -17.72 16.66
C LEU A 326 -2.03 -17.31 17.22
N LYS A 327 -2.82 -18.28 17.70
CA LYS A 327 -4.13 -18.03 18.32
C LYS A 327 -3.99 -17.23 19.62
N TYR A 328 -3.27 -17.77 20.61
CA TYR A 328 -3.24 -17.23 21.98
C TYR A 328 -2.29 -16.06 22.19
N ARG A 329 -1.13 -16.03 21.52
CA ARG A 329 -0.10 -15.02 21.78
C ARG A 329 -0.06 -13.91 20.75
N VAL A 330 -0.50 -14.17 19.52
CA VAL A 330 -0.43 -13.15 18.46
C VAL A 330 -1.80 -12.53 18.21
N THR A 331 -2.77 -13.33 17.76
CA THR A 331 -4.10 -12.83 17.34
C THR A 331 -4.91 -12.30 18.52
N GLN A 332 -4.95 -13.03 19.64
CA GLN A 332 -5.65 -12.56 20.84
C GLN A 332 -5.04 -11.26 21.37
N LYS A 333 -3.70 -11.14 21.40
CA LYS A 333 -3.04 -9.90 21.83
C LYS A 333 -3.33 -8.73 20.90
N GLN A 334 -3.27 -8.96 19.58
CA GLN A 334 -3.64 -7.92 18.62
C GLN A 334 -5.03 -7.36 18.93
N ARG A 335 -6.02 -8.24 19.11
CA ARG A 335 -7.38 -7.84 19.46
C ARG A 335 -7.48 -7.11 20.80
N MET A 336 -6.74 -7.55 21.81
CA MET A 336 -6.68 -6.85 23.11
C MET A 336 -6.11 -5.43 22.95
N ILE A 337 -5.06 -5.25 22.16
CA ILE A 337 -4.46 -3.93 21.88
C ILE A 337 -5.45 -3.04 21.12
N GLU A 338 -6.13 -3.59 20.12
CA GLU A 338 -7.16 -2.90 19.33
C GLU A 338 -8.37 -2.51 20.18
N ALA A 339 -8.83 -3.37 21.09
CA ALA A 339 -9.92 -3.10 22.03
C ALA A 339 -9.59 -1.94 22.99
N LEU A 340 -8.31 -1.75 23.33
CA LEU A 340 -7.82 -0.61 24.12
C LEU A 340 -7.73 0.70 23.30
N GLY A 341 -8.09 0.68 22.01
CA GLY A 341 -8.08 1.83 21.12
C GLY A 341 -6.71 2.13 20.50
N PHE A 342 -5.79 1.16 20.47
CA PHE A 342 -4.48 1.31 19.82
C PHE A 342 -4.40 0.49 18.54
N ASP A 343 -3.72 1.03 17.54
CA ASP A 343 -3.49 0.31 16.29
C ASP A 343 -2.38 -0.75 16.46
N CYS A 344 -2.61 -1.92 15.88
CA CYS A 344 -1.77 -3.09 16.08
C CYS A 344 -1.58 -3.87 14.78
N SER A 345 -0.38 -3.82 14.21
CA SER A 345 -0.02 -4.57 13.01
C SER A 345 0.68 -5.88 13.36
N VAL A 346 0.50 -6.91 12.54
CA VAL A 346 1.16 -8.21 12.72
C VAL A 346 1.85 -8.62 11.41
N VAL A 347 3.11 -9.06 11.52
CA VAL A 347 3.91 -9.54 10.37
C VAL A 347 4.76 -10.73 10.78
N SER A 348 5.00 -11.64 9.83
CA SER A 348 5.92 -12.77 10.05
C SER A 348 7.36 -12.25 10.14
N TRP A 349 8.14 -12.77 11.08
CA TRP A 349 9.58 -12.48 11.14
C TRP A 349 10.34 -12.96 9.90
N GLY A 350 9.76 -13.86 9.10
CA GLY A 350 10.31 -14.31 7.83
C GLY A 350 10.14 -13.31 6.67
N ASP A 351 9.27 -12.31 6.83
CA ASP A 351 9.03 -11.26 5.83
C ASP A 351 9.76 -9.96 6.22
N ILE A 352 11.07 -9.99 6.00
CA ILE A 352 12.00 -8.95 6.46
C ILE A 352 11.66 -7.58 5.86
N ASP A 353 11.30 -7.50 4.58
CA ASP A 353 11.03 -6.22 3.92
C ASP A 353 9.75 -5.57 4.44
N ASN A 354 8.68 -6.35 4.65
CA ASN A 354 7.46 -5.83 5.27
C ASN A 354 7.68 -5.45 6.73
N ALA A 355 8.37 -6.28 7.51
CA ALA A 355 8.71 -5.95 8.89
C ALA A 355 9.52 -4.66 8.98
N ARG A 356 10.54 -4.50 8.12
CA ARG A 356 11.37 -3.30 8.04
C ARG A 356 10.57 -2.04 7.67
N SER A 357 9.64 -2.17 6.72
CA SER A 357 8.75 -1.09 6.32
C SER A 357 7.80 -0.67 7.45
N LEU A 358 7.23 -1.62 8.18
CA LEU A 358 6.31 -1.35 9.28
C LEU A 358 7.03 -0.74 10.50
N LEU A 359 8.30 -1.10 10.75
CA LEU A 359 9.10 -0.44 11.79
C LEU A 359 9.20 1.08 11.60
N GLN A 360 9.08 1.59 10.37
CA GLN A 360 9.13 3.02 10.09
C GLN A 360 7.92 3.79 10.63
N THR A 361 6.78 3.11 10.85
CA THR A 361 5.47 3.72 11.13
C THR A 361 4.90 3.35 12.50
N HIS A 362 5.65 2.60 13.30
CA HIS A 362 5.23 2.13 14.63
C HIS A 362 6.12 2.71 15.74
N SER A 363 5.62 2.68 16.97
CA SER A 363 6.31 3.23 18.15
C SER A 363 6.78 2.14 19.12
N ILE A 364 6.21 0.93 19.01
CA ILE A 364 6.58 -0.25 19.78
C ILE A 364 6.70 -1.45 18.83
N ALA A 365 7.71 -2.29 19.05
CA ALA A 365 7.86 -3.57 18.36
C ALA A 365 7.91 -4.73 19.38
N ILE A 366 7.07 -5.75 19.19
CA ILE A 366 7.04 -6.97 20.00
C ILE A 366 7.50 -8.13 19.12
N PHE A 367 8.60 -8.77 19.50
CA PHE A 367 9.19 -9.92 18.83
C PHE A 367 8.73 -11.20 19.55
N TYR A 368 7.69 -11.85 19.03
CA TYR A 368 7.14 -13.07 19.63
C TYR A 368 7.83 -14.32 19.09
N ARG A 369 8.54 -15.05 19.97
CA ARG A 369 9.27 -16.29 19.68
C ARG A 369 10.21 -16.15 18.47
N VAL A 370 10.82 -14.98 18.30
CA VAL A 370 11.73 -14.71 17.17
C VAL A 370 13.16 -15.12 17.54
N PRO A 371 13.82 -16.00 16.75
CA PRO A 371 15.22 -16.38 16.97
C PRO A 371 16.19 -15.32 16.44
N GLY A 372 17.35 -15.19 17.08
CA GLY A 372 18.42 -14.24 16.74
C GLY A 372 19.26 -14.61 15.52
N PHE A 373 18.61 -14.88 14.39
CA PHE A 373 19.31 -14.92 13.09
C PHE A 373 19.75 -13.51 12.66
N PRO A 374 20.71 -13.37 11.72
CA PRO A 374 21.18 -12.06 11.26
C PRO A 374 20.05 -11.09 10.86
N GLY A 375 19.08 -11.53 10.05
CA GLY A 375 17.94 -10.68 9.63
C GLY A 375 17.08 -10.15 10.78
N PRO A 376 16.54 -11.01 11.66
CA PRO A 376 15.83 -10.57 12.87
C PRO A 376 16.64 -9.67 13.80
N LEU A 377 17.94 -9.93 13.99
CA LEU A 377 18.79 -9.05 14.79
C LEU A 377 18.97 -7.67 14.14
N GLU A 378 19.06 -7.59 12.82
CA GLU A 378 19.02 -6.32 12.08
C GLU A 378 17.68 -5.59 12.26
N LEU A 379 16.55 -6.30 12.27
CA LEU A 379 15.24 -5.69 12.55
C LEU A 379 15.17 -5.11 13.97
N ILE A 380 15.70 -5.81 14.97
CA ILE A 380 15.76 -5.30 16.35
C ILE A 380 16.66 -4.06 16.42
N ALA A 381 17.84 -4.09 15.77
CA ALA A 381 18.75 -2.95 15.71
C ALA A 381 18.12 -1.75 15.00
N GLU A 382 17.40 -1.96 13.88
CA GLU A 382 16.70 -0.89 13.17
C GLU A 382 15.53 -0.33 14.00
N ALA A 383 14.76 -1.17 14.68
CA ALA A 383 13.72 -0.71 15.60
C ALA A 383 14.28 0.25 16.65
N LYS A 384 15.43 -0.10 17.25
CA LYS A 384 16.14 0.77 18.22
C LYS A 384 16.67 2.05 17.58
N ALA A 385 17.26 1.97 16.38
CA ALA A 385 17.76 3.14 15.67
C ALA A 385 16.63 4.13 15.31
N LEU A 386 15.42 3.62 15.07
CA LEU A 386 14.21 4.42 14.83
C LEU A 386 13.57 4.93 16.12
N GLY A 387 14.08 4.56 17.30
CA GLY A 387 13.57 4.97 18.61
C GLY A 387 12.27 4.28 19.01
N LEU A 388 12.03 3.04 18.58
CA LEU A 388 10.94 2.20 19.09
C LEU A 388 11.39 1.51 20.40
N THR A 389 10.46 1.30 21.32
CA THR A 389 10.71 0.33 22.39
C THR A 389 10.50 -1.09 21.85
N THR A 390 11.48 -1.94 22.12
CA THR A 390 11.48 -3.34 21.70
C THR A 390 11.19 -4.28 22.86
N PHE A 391 10.25 -5.19 22.65
CA PHE A 391 9.92 -6.27 23.58
C PHE A 391 10.23 -7.61 22.93
N TRP A 392 10.83 -8.54 23.67
CA TRP A 392 10.87 -9.94 23.27
C TRP A 392 9.87 -10.74 24.10
N GLU A 393 9.06 -11.55 23.44
CA GLU A 393 7.97 -12.30 24.07
C GLU A 393 8.08 -13.79 23.82
N VAL A 394 7.78 -14.58 24.87
CA VAL A 394 7.67 -16.03 24.74
C VAL A 394 6.69 -16.62 25.76
N ASP A 395 6.22 -17.83 25.45
CA ASP A 395 5.27 -18.61 26.25
C ASP A 395 5.85 -19.92 26.80
N ASP A 396 7.07 -20.30 26.37
CA ASP A 396 7.82 -21.48 26.81
C ASP A 396 9.27 -21.10 27.16
N LEU A 397 9.89 -21.87 28.05
CA LEU A 397 11.30 -21.69 28.44
C LEU A 397 12.27 -22.19 27.35
N ILE A 398 12.40 -21.48 26.23
CA ILE A 398 13.21 -21.90 25.07
C ILE A 398 14.54 -21.14 24.89
N PHE A 399 14.93 -20.32 25.88
CA PHE A 399 16.10 -19.42 25.81
C PHE A 399 17.18 -19.76 26.84
N ASP A 400 16.98 -20.76 27.70
CA ASP A 400 17.94 -21.21 28.70
C ASP A 400 18.24 -22.70 28.51
N ALA A 401 19.45 -23.02 28.06
CA ALA A 401 19.80 -24.38 27.68
C ALA A 401 19.92 -25.31 28.89
N GLU A 402 20.44 -24.80 30.02
CA GLU A 402 20.62 -25.60 31.23
C GLU A 402 19.26 -25.97 31.83
N LYS A 403 18.34 -25.00 31.91
CA LYS A 403 16.99 -25.26 32.42
C LYS A 403 16.16 -26.09 31.44
N TYR A 404 16.32 -25.87 30.13
CA TYR A 404 15.60 -26.64 29.12
C TYR A 404 16.02 -28.11 29.08
N LEU A 405 17.27 -28.44 29.41
CA LEU A 405 17.74 -29.83 29.52
C LEU A 405 17.00 -30.66 30.58
N HIS A 406 16.38 -30.02 31.57
CA HIS A 406 15.57 -30.67 32.61
C HIS A 406 14.14 -30.96 32.14
N ASN A 407 13.79 -30.64 30.89
CA ASN A 407 12.51 -31.01 30.31
C ASN A 407 12.48 -32.52 30.01
N SER A 408 11.71 -33.27 30.80
CA SER A 408 11.52 -34.73 30.66
C SER A 408 11.00 -35.17 29.28
N ASN A 409 10.46 -34.23 28.48
CA ASN A 409 10.06 -34.48 27.09
C ASN A 409 11.25 -34.66 26.13
N LEU A 410 12.44 -34.13 26.45
CA LEU A 410 13.64 -34.26 25.62
C LEU A 410 14.18 -35.70 25.58
N ASP A 411 13.85 -36.50 26.59
CA ASP A 411 14.31 -37.88 26.68
C ASP A 411 13.55 -38.84 25.73
N LYS A 412 12.42 -38.38 25.18
CA LYS A 412 11.61 -39.15 24.21
C LYS A 412 11.87 -38.75 22.75
N VAL A 413 12.73 -37.77 22.49
CA VAL A 413 13.07 -37.27 21.14
C VAL A 413 14.41 -37.85 20.69
N ASP A 414 14.55 -38.15 19.40
CA ASP A 414 15.80 -38.70 18.87
C ASP A 414 16.98 -37.72 19.01
N ALA A 415 18.20 -38.25 18.98
CA ALA A 415 19.42 -37.48 19.25
C ALA A 415 19.67 -36.34 18.24
N GLU A 416 19.23 -36.47 16.99
CA GLU A 416 19.40 -35.43 15.96
C GLU A 416 18.43 -34.26 16.21
N THR A 417 17.16 -34.56 16.50
CA THR A 417 16.15 -33.56 16.87
C THR A 417 16.50 -32.86 18.19
N ARG A 418 16.94 -33.61 19.22
CA ARG A 418 17.40 -33.03 20.50
C ARG A 418 18.54 -32.03 20.28
N LYS A 419 19.51 -32.38 19.42
CA LYS A 419 20.63 -31.50 19.06
C LYS A 419 20.15 -30.25 18.29
N GLY A 420 19.18 -30.39 17.40
CA GLY A 420 18.59 -29.28 16.65
C GLY A 420 17.85 -28.28 17.54
N VAL A 421 17.04 -28.77 18.49
CA VAL A 421 16.30 -27.92 19.44
C VAL A 421 17.27 -27.17 20.36
N LEU A 422 18.26 -27.85 20.93
CA LEU A 422 19.27 -27.23 21.80
C LEU A 422 20.15 -26.22 21.05
N ALA A 423 20.38 -26.41 19.75
CA ALA A 423 21.10 -25.44 18.92
C ALA A 423 20.31 -24.14 18.68
N GLY A 424 18.98 -24.15 18.83
CA GLY A 424 18.13 -22.97 18.71
C GLY A 424 18.11 -22.08 19.96
N VAL A 425 18.35 -22.66 21.14
CA VAL A 425 18.26 -21.96 22.43
C VAL A 425 19.17 -20.72 22.52
N PRO A 426 20.45 -20.77 22.10
CA PRO A 426 21.30 -19.58 22.09
C PRO A 426 20.80 -18.46 21.17
N LEU A 427 20.09 -18.80 20.09
CA LEU A 427 19.54 -17.82 19.15
C LEU A 427 18.35 -17.08 19.77
N TYR A 428 17.44 -17.79 20.46
CA TYR A 428 16.36 -17.14 21.20
C TYR A 428 16.89 -16.24 22.29
N ARG A 429 17.90 -16.70 23.05
CA ARG A 429 18.57 -15.87 24.06
C ARG A 429 19.19 -14.62 23.46
N ALA A 430 19.84 -14.73 22.30
CA ALA A 430 20.46 -13.58 21.63
C ALA A 430 19.42 -12.53 21.20
N ALA A 431 18.30 -12.95 20.60
CA ALA A 431 17.21 -12.02 20.24
C ALA A 431 16.55 -11.39 21.48
N MET A 432 16.33 -12.18 22.53
CA MET A 432 15.78 -11.70 23.80
C MET A 432 16.63 -10.61 24.42
N LEU A 433 17.94 -10.85 24.55
CA LEU A 433 18.89 -9.89 25.13
C LEU A 433 19.18 -8.69 24.21
N ALA A 434 18.85 -8.81 22.92
CA ALA A 434 18.94 -7.69 21.99
C ALA A 434 17.76 -6.70 22.13
N CYS A 435 16.62 -7.12 22.71
CA CYS A 435 15.47 -6.24 22.98
C CYS A 435 15.65 -5.43 24.28
N ASP A 436 14.80 -4.41 24.50
CA ASP A 436 14.87 -3.57 25.71
C ASP A 436 14.23 -4.26 26.91
N TYR A 437 13.07 -4.90 26.69
CA TYR A 437 12.26 -5.52 27.73
C TYR A 437 11.72 -6.89 27.32
N GLY A 438 11.21 -7.64 28.31
CA GLY A 438 10.59 -8.95 28.10
C GLY A 438 9.09 -8.94 28.35
N ILE A 439 8.36 -9.83 27.68
CA ILE A 439 6.99 -10.21 28.01
C ILE A 439 6.95 -11.74 28.19
N ALA A 440 6.43 -12.18 29.33
CA ALA A 440 6.28 -13.59 29.66
C ALA A 440 4.80 -13.95 29.86
N SER A 441 4.43 -15.20 29.59
CA SER A 441 3.08 -15.73 29.84
C SER A 441 2.81 -16.05 31.32
N THR A 442 3.85 -16.21 32.14
CA THR A 442 3.76 -16.61 33.55
C THR A 442 4.81 -15.89 34.40
N SER A 443 4.59 -15.85 35.72
CA SER A 443 5.55 -15.28 36.68
C SER A 443 6.87 -16.06 36.74
N GLY A 444 6.83 -17.40 36.69
CA GLY A 444 8.03 -18.25 36.66
C GLY A 444 8.88 -18.02 35.41
N LEU A 445 8.24 -17.88 34.24
CA LEU A 445 8.94 -17.53 33.01
C LEU A 445 9.53 -16.11 33.06
N ALA A 446 8.82 -15.16 33.68
CA ALA A 446 9.33 -13.81 33.87
C ALA A 446 10.58 -13.77 34.76
N GLU A 447 10.61 -14.56 35.83
CA GLU A 447 11.79 -14.71 36.68
C GLU A 447 12.96 -15.32 35.91
N ALA A 448 12.74 -16.39 35.15
CA ALA A 448 13.77 -16.98 34.30
C ALA A 448 14.33 -16.00 33.26
N MET A 449 13.49 -15.14 32.67
CA MET A 449 13.94 -14.07 31.76
C MET A 449 14.80 -13.01 32.46
N ARG A 450 14.44 -12.62 33.70
CA ARG A 450 15.23 -11.66 34.50
C ARG A 450 16.60 -12.24 34.87
N GLU A 451 16.63 -13.49 35.34
CA GLU A 451 17.87 -14.21 35.63
C GLU A 451 18.77 -14.36 34.39
N ALA A 452 18.17 -14.56 33.22
CA ALA A 452 18.92 -14.66 31.96
C ALA A 452 19.54 -13.33 31.50
N GLY A 453 19.11 -12.19 32.09
CA GLY A 453 19.68 -10.85 31.89
C GLY A 453 18.70 -9.78 31.39
N VAL A 454 17.39 -10.04 31.31
CA VAL A 454 16.41 -9.05 30.84
C VAL A 454 16.09 -8.06 31.97
N PRO A 455 16.26 -6.74 31.77
CA PRO A 455 16.20 -5.76 32.87
C PRO A 455 14.79 -5.58 33.45
N LYS A 456 13.76 -5.68 32.60
CA LYS A 456 12.35 -5.62 33.01
C LYS A 456 11.54 -6.59 32.20
N VAL A 457 10.69 -7.36 32.88
CA VAL A 457 9.81 -8.35 32.27
C VAL A 457 8.39 -8.14 32.79
N TYR A 458 7.46 -7.98 31.86
CA TYR A 458 6.02 -7.88 32.13
C TYR A 458 5.39 -9.27 32.01
N VAL A 459 4.39 -9.54 32.84
CA VAL A 459 3.59 -10.78 32.74
C VAL A 459 2.29 -10.42 32.04
N ILE A 460 2.04 -11.06 30.91
CA ILE A 460 0.75 -11.02 30.21
C ILE A 460 0.29 -12.46 30.07
N GLU A 461 -0.61 -12.87 30.94
CA GLU A 461 -1.18 -14.21 31.01
C GLU A 461 -2.02 -14.52 29.76
N ASN A 462 -2.35 -15.80 29.59
CA ASN A 462 -3.29 -16.20 28.54
C ASN A 462 -4.70 -15.82 28.96
N ALA A 463 -5.47 -15.23 28.05
CA ALA A 463 -6.89 -14.98 28.26
C ALA A 463 -7.72 -16.12 27.65
N LEU A 464 -8.97 -16.26 28.10
CA LEU A 464 -9.99 -17.02 27.37
C LEU A 464 -10.15 -16.44 25.97
N ASP A 465 -10.25 -17.28 24.94
CA ASP A 465 -10.54 -16.81 23.59
C ASP A 465 -12.04 -16.92 23.23
N GLU A 466 -12.46 -16.18 22.21
CA GLU A 466 -13.85 -16.13 21.75
C GLU A 466 -14.41 -17.50 21.35
N GLU A 467 -13.60 -18.41 20.78
CA GLU A 467 -14.05 -19.76 20.44
C GLU A 467 -14.36 -20.55 21.71
N THR A 468 -13.49 -20.47 22.72
CA THR A 468 -13.68 -21.10 24.02
C THR A 468 -14.93 -20.58 24.71
N ILE A 469 -15.11 -19.26 24.80
CA ILE A 469 -16.30 -18.64 25.42
C ILE A 469 -17.58 -19.08 24.70
N ARG A 470 -17.59 -19.07 23.36
CA ARG A 470 -18.74 -19.49 22.55
C ARG A 470 -19.08 -20.96 22.74
N VAL A 471 -18.07 -21.85 22.72
CA VAL A 471 -18.26 -23.29 22.90
C VAL A 471 -18.75 -23.58 24.32
N ALA A 472 -18.16 -22.95 25.33
CA ALA A 472 -18.57 -23.07 26.72
C ALA A 472 -20.02 -22.63 26.95
N THR A 473 -20.43 -21.52 26.34
CA THR A 473 -21.82 -21.03 26.40
C THR A 473 -22.79 -22.03 25.76
N ALA A 474 -22.42 -22.63 24.62
CA ALA A 474 -23.25 -23.65 23.98
C ALA A 474 -23.37 -24.92 24.84
N ILE A 475 -22.29 -25.32 25.51
CA ILE A 475 -22.26 -26.46 26.43
C ILE A 475 -23.14 -26.21 27.66
N ALA A 476 -23.11 -25.00 28.24
CA ALA A 476 -23.90 -24.65 29.42
C ALA A 476 -25.42 -24.85 29.23
N ASN A 477 -25.89 -24.79 27.97
CA ASN A 477 -27.29 -25.03 27.60
C ASN A 477 -27.65 -26.51 27.40
N THR A 478 -26.69 -27.43 27.54
CA THR A 478 -26.89 -28.87 27.37
C THR A 478 -26.95 -29.56 28.73
N PRO A 479 -28.08 -30.22 29.09
CA PRO A 479 -28.16 -30.93 30.36
C PRO A 479 -27.14 -32.08 30.43
N LYS A 480 -26.35 -32.13 31.52
CA LYS A 480 -25.50 -33.28 31.80
C LYS A 480 -26.33 -34.54 32.01
N LYS A 481 -25.91 -35.65 31.40
CA LYS A 481 -26.49 -36.96 31.65
C LYS A 481 -26.14 -37.40 33.08
N ASN A 482 -27.14 -37.73 33.89
CA ASN A 482 -26.93 -38.26 35.23
C ASN A 482 -26.98 -39.79 35.20
N ASP A 483 -25.81 -40.44 35.15
CA ASP A 483 -25.65 -41.89 35.16
C ASP A 483 -25.09 -42.42 36.49
N GLY A 484 -25.04 -41.57 37.53
CA GLY A 484 -24.56 -41.93 38.86
C GLY A 484 -23.03 -42.09 38.98
N LEU A 485 -22.27 -41.84 37.90
CA LEU A 485 -20.82 -41.90 37.90
C LEU A 485 -20.21 -40.53 38.17
N VAL A 486 -19.02 -40.51 38.78
CA VAL A 486 -18.18 -39.31 38.92
C VAL A 486 -16.93 -39.48 38.07
N ARG A 487 -16.73 -38.59 37.10
CA ARG A 487 -15.62 -38.68 36.14
C ARG A 487 -14.51 -37.70 36.44
N ILE A 488 -13.30 -38.19 36.68
CA ILE A 488 -12.07 -37.41 36.79
C ILE A 488 -11.41 -37.37 35.40
N ALA A 489 -11.25 -36.19 34.83
CA ALA A 489 -10.77 -36.00 33.46
C ALA A 489 -9.33 -35.51 33.42
N TYR A 490 -8.54 -36.10 32.52
CA TYR A 490 -7.22 -35.63 32.18
C TYR A 490 -7.07 -35.43 30.66
N GLY A 491 -6.90 -34.17 30.26
CA GLY A 491 -6.50 -33.79 28.90
C GLY A 491 -5.00 -33.99 28.73
N SER A 492 -4.57 -35.22 28.39
CA SER A 492 -3.16 -35.54 28.22
C SER A 492 -2.59 -34.97 26.92
N GLY A 493 -3.39 -34.85 25.86
CA GLY A 493 -2.87 -34.47 24.54
C GLY A 493 -2.00 -35.58 23.95
N THR A 494 -0.69 -35.35 23.86
CA THR A 494 0.32 -36.26 23.28
C THR A 494 1.04 -37.14 24.31
N LYS A 495 1.75 -38.20 23.88
CA LYS A 495 2.51 -39.16 24.75
C LYS A 495 3.60 -38.55 25.64
N THR A 496 3.87 -37.25 25.52
CA THR A 496 4.86 -36.49 26.28
C THR A 496 4.46 -36.31 27.75
N HIS A 497 3.16 -36.40 28.09
CA HIS A 497 2.65 -36.08 29.43
C HIS A 497 2.63 -37.24 30.45
N ASP A 498 3.23 -38.40 30.14
CA ASP A 498 3.29 -39.54 31.06
C ASP A 498 3.99 -39.17 32.39
N ALA A 499 5.01 -38.31 32.35
CA ALA A 499 5.77 -37.91 33.53
C ALA A 499 4.93 -37.00 34.45
N ASP A 500 4.33 -35.96 33.87
CA ASP A 500 3.39 -35.07 34.55
C ASP A 500 2.25 -35.84 35.25
N PHE A 501 1.67 -36.87 34.62
CA PHE A 501 0.57 -37.64 35.21
C PHE A 501 0.98 -38.45 36.47
N ARG A 502 2.25 -38.85 36.59
CA ARG A 502 2.70 -39.69 37.72
C ARG A 502 2.55 -39.00 39.07
N GLU A 503 2.62 -37.68 39.10
CA GLU A 503 2.41 -36.87 40.31
C GLU A 503 1.07 -37.17 41.00
N ALA A 504 0.02 -37.38 40.22
CA ALA A 504 -1.32 -37.69 40.74
C ALA A 504 -1.67 -39.19 40.68
N ALA A 505 -0.91 -40.01 39.95
CA ALA A 505 -1.29 -41.38 39.60
C ALA A 505 -1.58 -42.27 40.82
N ALA A 506 -0.70 -42.27 41.83
CA ALA A 506 -0.89 -43.08 43.04
C ALA A 506 -2.14 -42.69 43.83
N ALA A 507 -2.46 -41.39 43.87
CA ALA A 507 -3.65 -40.88 44.54
C ALA A 507 -4.93 -41.25 43.78
N ILE A 508 -4.93 -41.05 42.46
CA ILE A 508 -6.05 -41.41 41.58
C ILE A 508 -6.38 -42.89 41.72
N LYS A 509 -5.37 -43.77 41.71
CA LYS A 509 -5.58 -45.21 41.89
C LYS A 509 -6.27 -45.52 43.22
N ARG A 510 -5.82 -44.93 44.33
CA ARG A 510 -6.45 -45.12 45.65
C ARG A 510 -7.90 -44.65 45.67
N VAL A 511 -8.21 -43.52 45.03
CA VAL A 511 -9.58 -43.02 44.89
C VAL A 511 -10.46 -43.97 44.06
N LEU A 512 -9.95 -44.47 42.92
CA LEU A 512 -10.67 -45.42 42.08
C LEU A 512 -10.99 -46.71 42.85
N ALA A 513 -9.99 -47.30 43.52
CA ALA A 513 -10.16 -48.52 44.31
C ALA A 513 -11.14 -48.33 45.48
N ALA A 514 -11.15 -47.15 46.11
CA ALA A 514 -12.03 -46.84 47.23
C ALA A 514 -13.47 -46.48 46.83
N ARG A 515 -13.73 -46.16 45.55
CA ARG A 515 -15.04 -45.67 45.06
C ARG A 515 -15.41 -46.32 43.71
N PRO A 516 -16.21 -47.41 43.71
CA PRO A 516 -16.60 -48.13 42.49
C PRO A 516 -17.39 -47.29 41.46
N ASN A 517 -17.99 -46.16 41.88
CA ASN A 517 -18.73 -45.24 41.02
C ASN A 517 -17.85 -44.13 40.39
N VAL A 518 -16.54 -44.12 40.64
CA VAL A 518 -15.61 -43.15 40.04
C VAL A 518 -14.98 -43.73 38.79
N ARG A 519 -14.77 -42.89 37.77
CA ARG A 519 -14.07 -43.22 36.53
C ARG A 519 -12.95 -42.23 36.25
N LEU A 520 -11.83 -42.71 35.72
CA LEU A 520 -10.76 -41.88 35.16
C LEU A 520 -10.95 -41.77 33.65
N ARG A 521 -11.23 -40.57 33.14
CA ARG A 521 -11.42 -40.29 31.71
C ARG A 521 -10.17 -39.61 31.14
N ILE A 522 -9.50 -40.29 30.22
CA ILE A 522 -8.31 -39.80 29.53
C ILE A 522 -8.74 -39.27 28.16
N LEU A 523 -8.45 -38.00 27.89
CA LEU A 523 -8.70 -37.35 26.61
C LEU A 523 -7.36 -37.21 25.85
N GLY A 524 -7.06 -38.18 24.99
CA GLY A 524 -5.81 -38.24 24.23
C GLY A 524 -4.94 -39.46 24.56
N GLU A 525 -3.63 -39.35 24.31
CA GLU A 525 -2.68 -40.44 24.49
C GLU A 525 -2.01 -40.37 25.87
N LEU A 526 -2.03 -41.46 26.63
CA LEU A 526 -1.36 -41.58 27.94
C LEU A 526 -1.01 -43.05 28.23
N ASN A 527 0.22 -43.31 28.63
CA ASN A 527 0.60 -44.61 29.17
C ASN A 527 0.34 -44.60 30.68
N LEU A 528 -0.55 -45.48 31.15
CA LEU A 528 -0.78 -45.63 32.58
C LEU A 528 0.36 -46.46 33.19
N PRO A 529 0.75 -46.21 34.44
CA PRO A 529 1.65 -47.08 35.17
C PRO A 529 1.13 -48.53 35.23
N ASP A 530 2.03 -49.52 35.23
CA ASP A 530 1.66 -50.95 35.21
C ASP A 530 0.80 -51.37 36.41
N ASP A 531 0.88 -50.63 37.53
CA ASP A 531 0.10 -50.91 38.71
C ASP A 531 -1.36 -50.46 38.61
N PHE A 532 -1.83 -49.88 37.49
CA PHE A 532 -3.26 -49.58 37.25
C PHE A 532 -4.10 -50.80 36.81
N ASN A 533 -3.48 -51.97 36.64
CA ASN A 533 -4.12 -53.17 36.09
C ASN A 533 -5.38 -53.61 36.86
N ASP A 534 -5.44 -53.38 38.17
CA ASP A 534 -6.55 -53.72 39.06
C ASP A 534 -7.73 -52.74 39.03
N VAL A 535 -7.58 -51.58 38.38
CA VAL A 535 -8.61 -50.53 38.25
C VAL A 535 -8.93 -50.19 36.79
N LEU A 536 -8.48 -51.00 35.83
CA LEU A 536 -8.67 -50.75 34.39
C LEU A 536 -10.14 -50.64 33.97
N ASP A 537 -11.04 -51.38 34.63
CA ASP A 537 -12.49 -51.32 34.39
C ASP A 537 -13.09 -49.96 34.75
N GLN A 538 -12.35 -49.12 35.49
CA GLN A 538 -12.73 -47.75 35.82
C GLN A 538 -12.08 -46.70 34.92
N VAL A 539 -11.31 -47.10 33.91
CA VAL A 539 -10.60 -46.18 33.00
C VAL A 539 -11.34 -46.06 31.66
N GLU A 540 -11.75 -44.84 31.33
CA GLU A 540 -12.33 -44.47 30.04
C GLU A 540 -11.27 -43.78 29.17
N ARG A 541 -11.05 -44.26 27.94
CA ARG A 541 -10.10 -43.65 26.99
C ARG A 541 -10.84 -43.09 25.79
N LEU A 542 -10.72 -41.78 25.56
CA LEU A 542 -11.27 -41.11 24.39
C LEU A 542 -10.14 -40.66 23.45
N PRO A 543 -10.29 -40.84 22.13
CA PRO A 543 -9.25 -40.50 21.16
C PRO A 543 -9.03 -38.99 21.08
N LEU A 544 -7.89 -38.57 20.56
CA LEU A 544 -7.62 -37.18 20.20
C LEU A 544 -8.76 -36.64 19.30
N SER A 545 -9.17 -35.40 19.56
CA SER A 545 -10.26 -34.74 18.85
C SER A 545 -9.95 -33.26 18.61
N ASN A 546 -10.70 -32.64 17.70
CA ASN A 546 -10.64 -31.18 17.54
C ASN A 546 -11.04 -30.44 18.82
N TYR A 547 -10.69 -29.15 18.89
CA TYR A 547 -10.85 -28.33 20.09
C TYR A 547 -12.29 -28.28 20.63
N VAL A 548 -13.27 -28.05 19.76
CA VAL A 548 -14.70 -28.02 20.11
C VAL A 548 -15.16 -29.35 20.72
N THR A 549 -14.74 -30.47 20.12
CA THR A 549 -15.09 -31.82 20.60
C THR A 549 -14.39 -32.14 21.91
N TYR A 550 -13.14 -31.69 22.08
CA TYR A 550 -12.40 -31.81 23.31
C TYR A 550 -13.12 -31.10 24.47
N LEU A 551 -13.52 -29.83 24.30
CA LEU A 551 -14.26 -29.09 25.33
C LEU A 551 -15.60 -29.75 25.68
N LYS A 552 -16.34 -30.27 24.69
CA LYS A 552 -17.59 -31.02 24.93
C LYS A 552 -17.35 -32.27 25.78
N ARG A 553 -16.32 -33.05 25.46
CA ARG A 553 -15.96 -34.27 26.21
C ARG A 553 -15.43 -33.96 27.60
N LEU A 554 -14.72 -32.84 27.75
CA LEU A 554 -14.29 -32.33 29.05
C LEU A 554 -15.51 -31.96 29.90
N ALA A 555 -16.51 -31.31 29.30
CA ALA A 555 -17.75 -30.93 29.97
C ALA A 555 -18.65 -32.10 30.38
N GLU A 556 -18.49 -33.28 29.78
CA GLU A 556 -19.16 -34.51 30.23
C GLU A 556 -18.54 -35.10 31.50
N SER A 557 -17.42 -34.56 31.97
CA SER A 557 -16.73 -35.01 33.19
C SER A 557 -17.10 -34.17 34.41
N ASP A 558 -16.72 -34.59 35.62
CA ASP A 558 -17.12 -33.93 36.87
C ASP A 558 -15.97 -33.24 37.60
N ILE A 559 -14.73 -33.68 37.39
CA ILE A 559 -13.52 -33.10 37.97
C ILE A 559 -12.47 -33.05 36.86
N SER A 560 -11.74 -31.95 36.73
CA SER A 560 -10.54 -31.86 35.87
C SER A 560 -9.28 -32.01 36.71
N ILE A 561 -8.21 -32.55 36.14
CA ILE A 561 -6.89 -32.54 36.76
C ILE A 561 -5.82 -31.96 35.84
N ALA A 562 -4.87 -31.24 36.43
CA ALA A 562 -3.67 -30.77 35.74
C ALA A 562 -2.42 -31.02 36.60
N PRO A 563 -1.98 -32.28 36.72
CA PRO A 563 -0.72 -32.60 37.36
C PRO A 563 0.46 -32.14 36.50
N LEU A 564 1.51 -31.65 37.16
CA LEU A 564 2.79 -31.22 36.61
C LEU A 564 3.89 -31.56 37.62
N GLU A 565 5.03 -32.08 37.12
CA GLU A 565 6.25 -32.27 37.93
C GLU A 565 6.76 -30.92 38.46
N ASP A 566 7.30 -30.90 39.69
CA ASP A 566 7.89 -29.71 40.30
C ASP A 566 9.27 -29.42 39.72
N ASN A 567 9.30 -28.67 38.61
CA ASN A 567 10.54 -28.23 37.97
C ASN A 567 10.35 -26.87 37.27
N VAL A 568 11.47 -26.18 37.01
CA VAL A 568 11.49 -24.84 36.42
C VAL A 568 10.81 -24.78 35.05
N PHE A 569 10.86 -25.86 34.27
CA PHE A 569 10.20 -25.92 32.96
C PHE A 569 8.67 -25.94 33.11
N ASN A 570 8.14 -26.70 34.07
CA ASN A 570 6.71 -26.78 34.36
C ASN A 570 6.18 -25.55 35.11
N ASP A 571 7.02 -24.88 35.91
CA ASP A 571 6.69 -23.57 36.49
C ASP A 571 6.56 -22.46 35.44
N ALA A 572 7.19 -22.63 34.27
CA ALA A 572 6.98 -21.75 33.14
C ALA A 572 5.68 -22.04 32.36
N LYS A 573 5.02 -23.21 32.57
CA LYS A 573 3.79 -23.57 31.85
C LYS A 573 2.59 -22.76 32.32
N SER A 574 1.70 -22.46 31.38
CA SER A 574 0.50 -21.66 31.62
C SER A 574 -0.67 -22.43 32.24
N ASN A 575 -1.65 -21.68 32.73
CA ASN A 575 -2.87 -22.15 33.40
C ASN A 575 -4.01 -22.57 32.44
N ILE A 576 -3.77 -22.74 31.13
CA ILE A 576 -4.82 -22.96 30.12
C ILE A 576 -5.79 -24.09 30.50
N LYS A 577 -5.29 -25.24 30.97
CA LYS A 577 -6.16 -26.40 31.35
C LYS A 577 -7.15 -26.04 32.46
N TYR A 578 -6.75 -25.18 33.40
CA TYR A 578 -7.62 -24.67 34.45
C TYR A 578 -8.65 -23.70 33.88
N LEU A 579 -8.22 -22.75 33.04
CA LEU A 579 -9.13 -21.78 32.41
C LEU A 579 -10.20 -22.47 31.55
N GLU A 580 -9.80 -23.46 30.75
CA GLU A 580 -10.71 -24.26 29.93
C GLU A 580 -11.73 -25.01 30.77
N ALA A 581 -11.29 -25.69 31.84
CA ALA A 581 -12.18 -26.41 32.75
C ALA A 581 -13.14 -25.45 33.50
N ALA A 582 -12.62 -24.35 34.04
CA ALA A 582 -13.42 -23.35 34.72
C ALA A 582 -14.48 -22.73 33.79
N SER A 583 -14.14 -22.48 32.52
CA SER A 583 -15.07 -21.90 31.54
C SER A 583 -16.34 -22.73 31.30
N ILE A 584 -16.28 -24.04 31.54
CA ILE A 584 -17.41 -24.98 31.41
C ILE A 584 -17.95 -25.46 32.76
N LYS A 585 -17.66 -24.72 33.85
CA LYS A 585 -18.05 -25.06 35.23
C LYS A 585 -17.57 -26.46 35.64
N LEU A 586 -16.29 -26.74 35.41
CA LEU A 586 -15.62 -27.97 35.84
C LEU A 586 -14.55 -27.63 36.89
N PRO A 587 -14.69 -28.07 38.17
CA PRO A 587 -13.70 -27.82 39.20
C PRO A 587 -12.42 -28.62 38.92
N SER A 588 -11.28 -28.07 39.32
CA SER A 588 -9.97 -28.63 39.00
C SER A 588 -9.12 -28.90 40.24
N VAL A 589 -8.35 -29.99 40.21
CA VAL A 589 -7.23 -30.23 41.12
C VAL A 589 -5.94 -30.14 40.30
N CYS A 590 -5.04 -29.24 40.67
CA CYS A 590 -3.82 -28.96 39.92
C CYS A 590 -2.58 -29.15 40.82
N SER A 591 -1.43 -29.46 40.20
CA SER A 591 -0.15 -29.31 40.88
C SER A 591 0.07 -27.81 41.20
N PRO A 592 0.82 -27.47 42.25
CA PRO A 592 1.03 -26.08 42.63
C PRO A 592 2.12 -25.42 41.79
N SER A 593 2.04 -25.43 40.46
CA SER A 593 2.98 -24.66 39.62
C SER A 593 2.69 -23.16 39.72
N ALA A 594 3.67 -22.31 39.38
CA ALA A 594 3.55 -20.86 39.49
C ALA A 594 2.26 -20.27 38.86
N ALA A 595 1.88 -20.74 37.66
CA ALA A 595 0.67 -20.29 36.98
C ALA A 595 -0.62 -20.72 37.70
N PHE A 596 -0.65 -21.91 38.30
CA PHE A 596 -1.81 -22.38 39.06
C PHE A 596 -1.92 -21.71 40.43
N ARG A 597 -0.81 -21.44 41.13
CA ARG A 597 -0.83 -20.65 42.38
C ARG A 597 -1.36 -19.24 42.18
N THR A 598 -1.17 -18.69 40.98
CA THR A 598 -1.68 -17.35 40.62
C THR A 598 -3.18 -17.40 40.30
N ALA A 599 -3.63 -18.45 39.58
CA ALA A 599 -5.00 -18.54 39.06
C ALA A 599 -6.00 -19.25 39.98
N ILE A 600 -5.55 -19.97 41.01
CA ILE A 600 -6.40 -20.78 41.88
C ILE A 600 -6.32 -20.27 43.32
N VAL A 601 -7.49 -19.98 43.89
CA VAL A 601 -7.67 -19.78 45.33
C VAL A 601 -7.95 -21.15 45.94
N ASP A 602 -6.93 -21.73 46.57
CA ASP A 602 -6.96 -23.10 47.09
C ASP A 602 -8.16 -23.34 48.05
N GLY A 603 -8.92 -24.40 47.76
CA GLY A 603 -10.14 -24.76 48.49
C GLY A 603 -11.40 -23.97 48.10
N ASP A 604 -11.29 -22.91 47.28
CA ASP A 604 -12.42 -22.08 46.89
C ASP A 604 -12.77 -22.18 45.40
N THR A 605 -11.81 -21.91 44.52
CA THR A 605 -11.95 -21.95 43.05
C THR A 605 -11.26 -23.16 42.40
N GLY A 606 -10.60 -23.99 43.20
CA GLY A 606 -9.86 -25.19 42.80
C GLY A 606 -9.04 -25.72 43.97
N PHE A 607 -8.33 -26.83 43.77
CA PHE A 607 -7.37 -27.34 44.76
C PHE A 607 -5.95 -27.36 44.21
N LEU A 608 -4.98 -27.01 45.04
CA LEU A 608 -3.55 -27.10 44.78
C LEU A 608 -2.95 -28.25 45.58
N ALA A 609 -2.52 -29.31 44.89
CA ALA A 609 -2.06 -30.55 45.52
C ALA A 609 -0.55 -30.76 45.30
N ALA A 610 0.24 -30.56 46.36
CA ALA A 610 1.70 -30.64 46.32
C ALA A 610 2.26 -32.07 46.42
N ASP A 611 1.49 -33.01 46.95
CA ASP A 611 1.91 -34.39 47.18
C ASP A 611 0.75 -35.38 46.99
N SER A 612 1.06 -36.68 46.93
CA SER A 612 0.06 -37.74 46.71
C SER A 612 -1.06 -37.75 47.75
N ALA A 613 -0.80 -37.36 49.00
CA ALA A 613 -1.83 -37.32 50.03
C ALA A 613 -2.75 -36.10 49.85
N ALA A 614 -2.21 -34.96 49.43
CA ALA A 614 -2.99 -33.77 49.07
C ALA A 614 -3.88 -34.03 47.86
N TRP A 615 -3.36 -34.70 46.82
CA TRP A 615 -4.14 -35.11 45.64
C TRP A 615 -5.32 -35.99 46.04
N GLU A 616 -5.10 -37.00 46.88
CA GLU A 616 -6.15 -37.90 47.34
C GLU A 616 -7.23 -37.17 48.15
N ARG A 617 -6.84 -36.30 49.10
CA ARG A 617 -7.78 -35.50 49.90
C ARG A 617 -8.63 -34.59 49.01
N ALA A 618 -8.01 -33.87 48.07
CA ALA A 618 -8.69 -32.95 47.17
C ALA A 618 -9.68 -33.69 46.25
N LEU A 619 -9.25 -34.82 45.68
CA LEU A 619 -10.12 -35.65 44.83
C LEU A 619 -11.30 -36.22 45.62
N LEU A 620 -11.06 -36.77 46.82
CA LEU A 620 -12.15 -37.29 47.68
C LEU A 620 -13.13 -36.19 48.09
N ALA A 621 -12.64 -34.98 48.43
CA ALA A 621 -13.51 -33.85 48.76
C ALA A 621 -14.48 -33.50 47.62
N LEU A 622 -14.02 -33.58 46.37
CA LEU A 622 -14.87 -33.33 45.19
C LEU A 622 -15.72 -34.54 44.81
N VAL A 623 -15.25 -35.77 45.01
CA VAL A 623 -15.99 -36.99 44.70
C VAL A 623 -17.17 -37.19 45.66
N ASP A 624 -16.91 -37.05 46.97
CA ASP A 624 -17.85 -37.41 48.03
C ASP A 624 -18.89 -36.30 48.30
N ASP A 625 -18.58 -35.02 48.04
CA ASP A 625 -19.52 -33.89 48.20
C ASP A 625 -19.84 -33.22 46.86
N ARG A 626 -20.98 -33.60 46.28
CA ARG A 626 -21.51 -33.00 45.05
C ARG A 626 -21.78 -31.49 45.19
N ALA A 627 -22.29 -31.05 46.33
CA ALA A 627 -22.64 -29.65 46.53
C ALA A 627 -21.38 -28.79 46.65
N ALA A 628 -20.33 -29.27 47.31
CA ALA A 628 -19.02 -28.61 47.32
C ALA A 628 -18.42 -28.54 45.91
N ARG A 629 -18.50 -29.63 45.14
CA ARG A 629 -18.04 -29.69 43.74
C ARG A 629 -18.73 -28.64 42.86
N GLU A 630 -20.05 -28.55 42.92
CA GLU A 630 -20.83 -27.56 42.15
C GLU A 630 -20.55 -26.12 42.59
N ARG A 631 -20.42 -25.86 43.90
CA ARG A 631 -20.05 -24.52 44.42
C ARG A 631 -18.66 -24.08 43.95
N MET A 632 -17.66 -24.97 44.01
CA MET A 632 -16.30 -24.68 43.55
C MET A 632 -16.30 -24.40 42.05
N ALA A 633 -17.05 -25.19 41.27
CA ALA A 633 -17.16 -25.01 39.83
C ALA A 633 -17.74 -23.65 39.43
N GLU A 634 -18.80 -23.20 40.11
CA GLU A 634 -19.40 -21.87 39.87
C GLU A 634 -18.45 -20.73 40.26
N ARG A 635 -17.73 -20.87 41.38
CA ARG A 635 -16.74 -19.87 41.80
C ARG A 635 -15.55 -19.80 40.85
N ALA A 636 -15.05 -20.95 40.40
CA ALA A 636 -14.00 -21.03 39.38
C ALA A 636 -14.45 -20.37 38.07
N PHE A 637 -15.65 -20.68 37.59
CA PHE A 637 -16.22 -20.09 36.39
C PHE A 637 -16.32 -18.56 36.51
N LYS A 638 -16.88 -18.07 37.62
CA LYS A 638 -17.00 -16.62 37.86
C LYS A 638 -15.63 -15.94 37.90
N HIS A 639 -14.68 -16.49 38.67
CA HIS A 639 -13.33 -15.95 38.80
C HIS A 639 -12.62 -15.89 37.44
N VAL A 640 -12.63 -16.98 36.68
CA VAL A 640 -11.99 -17.02 35.36
C VAL A 640 -12.68 -16.08 34.35
N HIS A 641 -14.01 -15.96 34.40
CA HIS A 641 -14.72 -15.02 33.54
C HIS A 641 -14.40 -13.57 33.88
N ASP A 642 -14.31 -13.22 35.16
CA ASP A 642 -14.08 -11.86 35.62
C ASP A 642 -12.63 -11.41 35.46
N ASP A 643 -11.66 -12.32 35.61
CA ASP A 643 -10.24 -11.97 35.67
C ASP A 643 -9.42 -12.41 34.44
N TYR A 644 -9.87 -13.46 33.73
CA TYR A 644 -9.15 -14.07 32.61
C TYR A 644 -9.86 -13.96 31.26
N SER A 645 -10.95 -13.20 31.16
CA SER A 645 -11.51 -12.80 29.86
C SER A 645 -10.58 -11.80 29.13
N PRO A 646 -10.67 -11.66 27.80
CA PRO A 646 -9.81 -10.75 27.04
C PRO A 646 -9.81 -9.31 27.55
N GLU A 647 -10.97 -8.80 27.95
CA GLU A 647 -11.14 -7.42 28.40
C GLU A 647 -10.38 -7.15 29.73
N PRO A 648 -10.57 -7.93 30.82
CA PRO A 648 -9.76 -7.82 32.03
C PRO A 648 -8.25 -7.90 31.78
N ILE A 649 -7.78 -8.86 30.97
CA ILE A 649 -6.35 -9.00 30.67
C ILE A 649 -5.84 -7.79 29.88
N ALA A 650 -6.62 -7.28 28.92
CA ALA A 650 -6.29 -6.07 28.18
C ALA A 650 -6.13 -4.87 29.14
N GLN A 651 -7.11 -4.63 30.01
CA GLN A 651 -7.12 -3.47 30.91
C GLN A 651 -6.06 -3.57 32.01
N HIS A 652 -5.89 -4.73 32.63
CA HIS A 652 -5.04 -4.89 33.82
C HIS A 652 -3.60 -5.31 33.49
N GLN A 653 -3.34 -5.93 32.34
CA GLN A 653 -2.01 -6.47 32.01
C GLN A 653 -1.41 -5.85 30.74
N VAL A 654 -2.20 -5.64 29.67
CA VAL A 654 -1.69 -5.04 28.42
C VAL A 654 -1.59 -3.51 28.53
N MET A 655 -2.62 -2.83 29.05
CA MET A 655 -2.65 -1.37 29.15
C MET A 655 -1.47 -0.81 29.97
N PRO A 656 -1.06 -1.38 31.12
CA PRO A 656 0.12 -0.88 31.85
C PRO A 656 1.44 -0.94 31.06
N VAL A 657 1.55 -1.86 30.10
CA VAL A 657 2.71 -1.92 29.18
C VAL A 657 2.67 -0.76 28.18
N LEU A 658 1.48 -0.38 27.69
CA LEU A 658 1.33 0.63 26.65
C LEU A 658 1.19 2.06 27.19
N ALA A 659 0.61 2.22 28.38
CA ALA A 659 0.23 3.52 28.95
C ALA A 659 1.43 4.47 29.12
N SER A 660 2.61 3.94 29.47
CA SER A 660 3.84 4.73 29.62
C SER A 660 4.33 5.38 28.32
N TYR A 661 3.79 4.97 27.17
CA TYR A 661 4.20 5.46 25.85
C TYR A 661 3.17 6.38 25.20
N ARG A 662 2.10 6.74 25.92
CA ARG A 662 1.14 7.75 25.43
C ARG A 662 1.78 9.13 25.47
N ALA A 663 1.82 9.81 24.32
CA ALA A 663 2.29 11.19 24.24
C ALA A 663 1.25 12.16 24.85
N PRO A 664 1.67 13.08 25.74
CA PRO A 664 0.78 14.10 26.28
C PRO A 664 0.59 15.21 25.23
N GLN A 665 -0.64 15.37 24.75
CA GLN A 665 -1.15 16.47 23.90
C GLN A 665 -0.27 16.90 22.71
N ARG A 666 -0.74 16.63 21.47
CA ARG A 666 -0.02 17.01 20.24
C ARG A 666 -0.42 18.38 19.73
N LYS A 667 0.54 19.08 19.12
CA LYS A 667 0.28 20.26 18.27
C LYS A 667 -0.53 19.85 17.04
N LEU A 668 -1.06 20.84 16.30
CA LEU A 668 -1.64 20.59 14.98
C LEU A 668 -0.57 19.94 14.09
N ARG A 669 -0.94 18.84 13.41
CA ARG A 669 -0.03 18.11 12.52
C ARG A 669 -0.46 18.23 11.07
N VAL A 670 0.49 18.54 10.21
CA VAL A 670 0.32 18.54 8.76
C VAL A 670 1.15 17.41 8.18
N LEU A 671 0.55 16.60 7.30
CA LEU A 671 1.31 15.68 6.44
C LEU A 671 1.34 16.25 5.02
N GLY A 672 2.44 16.91 4.67
CA GLY A 672 2.68 17.33 3.30
C GLY A 672 3.01 16.14 2.42
N VAL A 673 2.61 16.19 1.15
CA VAL A 673 2.93 15.17 0.16
C VAL A 673 3.56 15.86 -1.04
N ASN A 674 4.73 15.42 -1.46
CA ASN A 674 5.37 15.89 -2.69
C ASN A 674 6.15 14.74 -3.33
N ILE A 675 6.13 14.58 -4.66
CA ILE A 675 6.83 13.47 -5.32
C ILE A 675 8.31 13.41 -4.93
N TYR A 676 8.97 14.56 -4.83
CA TYR A 676 10.38 14.68 -4.46
C TYR A 676 10.56 15.54 -3.23
N PHE A 677 11.49 15.16 -2.37
CA PHE A 677 11.89 15.92 -1.20
C PHE A 677 13.35 15.60 -0.89
N GLU A 678 14.08 16.55 -0.28
CA GLU A 678 15.44 16.35 0.23
C GLU A 678 15.71 14.89 0.64
N PRO A 679 16.71 14.18 0.07
CA PRO A 679 17.82 14.71 -0.73
C PRO A 679 17.52 14.90 -2.22
N ARG A 680 16.41 14.36 -2.73
CA ARG A 680 16.04 14.52 -4.14
C ARG A 680 15.24 15.81 -4.31
N ARG A 681 15.87 16.84 -4.88
CA ARG A 681 15.28 18.18 -5.05
C ARG A 681 15.22 18.55 -6.53
N PHE A 682 14.04 18.87 -7.03
CA PHE A 682 13.89 19.30 -8.43
C PHE A 682 12.67 20.21 -8.62
N GLY A 683 12.88 21.34 -9.30
CA GLY A 683 11.83 22.28 -9.69
C GLY A 683 11.35 23.22 -8.57
N GLY A 684 10.72 24.33 -8.98
CA GLY A 684 10.24 25.37 -8.06
C GLY A 684 9.16 24.91 -7.08
N ALA A 685 8.27 23.99 -7.50
CA ALA A 685 7.24 23.42 -6.63
C ALA A 685 7.83 22.72 -5.39
N THR A 686 8.91 21.95 -5.60
CA THR A 686 9.63 21.25 -4.52
C THR A 686 10.32 22.24 -3.60
N VAL A 687 10.93 23.30 -4.13
CA VAL A 687 11.54 24.37 -3.32
C VAL A 687 10.49 25.04 -2.43
N VAL A 688 9.33 25.41 -2.98
CA VAL A 688 8.25 26.03 -2.19
C VAL A 688 7.77 25.07 -1.11
N ALA A 689 7.51 23.79 -1.42
CA ALA A 689 7.07 22.80 -0.43
C ALA A 689 8.10 22.62 0.71
N GLU A 690 9.40 22.55 0.39
CA GLU A 690 10.48 22.49 1.37
C GLU A 690 10.54 23.76 2.24
N GLU A 691 10.46 24.95 1.65
CA GLU A 691 10.52 26.21 2.40
C GLU A 691 9.30 26.42 3.30
N MET A 692 8.11 25.97 2.87
CA MET A 692 6.90 25.98 3.69
C MET A 692 7.03 25.04 4.89
N ALA A 693 7.39 23.77 4.65
CA ALA A 693 7.61 22.80 5.72
C ALA A 693 8.66 23.29 6.73
N ARG A 694 9.78 23.84 6.24
CA ARG A 694 10.87 24.35 7.08
C ARG A 694 10.46 25.52 7.95
N ARG A 695 9.67 26.46 7.43
CA ARG A 695 9.23 27.65 8.18
C ARG A 695 8.10 27.35 9.15
N LEU A 696 7.14 26.54 8.74
CA LEU A 696 6.05 26.12 9.61
C LEU A 696 6.56 25.31 10.80
N ASN A 697 7.51 24.39 10.59
CA ASN A 697 8.18 23.69 11.70
C ASN A 697 8.97 24.64 12.61
N ARG A 698 9.69 25.62 12.04
CA ARG A 698 10.44 26.62 12.83
C ARG A 698 9.57 27.56 13.64
N SER A 699 8.33 27.83 13.19
CA SER A 699 7.38 28.67 13.95
C SER A 699 7.03 28.08 15.32
N GLY A 700 7.13 26.76 15.46
CA GLY A 700 6.75 26.04 16.67
C GLY A 700 5.24 25.95 16.92
N VAL A 701 4.39 26.50 16.06
CA VAL A 701 2.93 26.49 16.20
C VAL A 701 2.33 25.13 15.81
N LEU A 702 2.85 24.52 14.75
CA LEU A 702 2.41 23.24 14.22
C LEU A 702 3.61 22.32 13.91
N GLU A 703 3.34 21.03 13.72
CA GLU A 703 4.32 20.05 13.26
C GLU A 703 4.03 19.67 11.80
N TYR A 704 5.03 19.76 10.94
CA TYR A 704 4.91 19.49 9.51
C TYR A 704 5.79 18.28 9.14
N PHE A 705 5.15 17.19 8.73
CA PHE A 705 5.78 15.97 8.22
C PHE A 705 5.65 15.90 6.70
N MET A 706 6.49 15.07 6.05
CA MET A 706 6.44 14.87 4.61
C MET A 706 6.27 13.40 4.24
N PHE A 707 5.46 13.15 3.22
CA PHE A 707 5.44 11.91 2.45
C PHE A 707 6.04 12.18 1.06
N SER A 708 6.98 11.35 0.63
CA SER A 708 7.72 11.53 -0.63
C SER A 708 8.12 10.21 -1.26
N SER A 709 8.84 10.26 -2.38
CA SER A 709 9.38 9.07 -3.06
C SER A 709 10.90 9.04 -3.13
N LEU A 710 11.45 7.82 -3.08
CA LEU A 710 12.85 7.51 -3.35
C LEU A 710 12.93 6.43 -4.44
N PRO A 711 14.03 6.37 -5.19
CA PRO A 711 14.23 5.30 -6.17
C PRO A 711 14.28 3.93 -5.51
N THR A 712 13.88 2.90 -6.25
CA THR A 712 13.86 1.52 -5.73
C THR A 712 15.24 0.95 -5.40
N SER A 713 16.30 1.67 -5.77
CA SER A 713 17.66 1.35 -5.38
C SER A 713 17.95 1.56 -3.90
N ASP A 714 17.19 2.46 -3.27
CA ASP A 714 17.39 2.93 -1.91
C ASP A 714 16.32 2.36 -0.98
N VAL A 715 15.09 2.24 -1.47
CA VAL A 715 13.95 1.69 -0.73
C VAL A 715 13.20 0.70 -1.63
N PRO A 716 12.94 -0.54 -1.22
CA PRO A 716 12.21 -1.50 -2.05
C PRO A 716 10.85 -0.95 -2.51
N ALA A 717 10.38 -1.40 -3.68
CA ALA A 717 9.15 -0.90 -4.29
C ALA A 717 7.97 -0.95 -3.31
N TYR A 718 7.31 0.20 -3.15
CA TYR A 718 6.16 0.43 -2.29
C TYR A 718 6.39 0.12 -0.80
N LYS A 719 7.66 0.06 -0.37
CA LYS A 719 8.04 0.04 1.05
C LYS A 719 8.42 1.43 1.52
N LEU A 720 8.36 1.62 2.83
CA LEU A 720 8.68 2.88 3.48
C LEU A 720 10.10 2.87 4.05
N LYS A 721 10.72 4.04 4.05
CA LYS A 721 11.87 4.40 4.85
C LYS A 721 11.63 5.77 5.48
N ARG A 722 11.89 5.88 6.78
CA ARG A 722 11.79 7.14 7.52
C ARG A 722 13.18 7.73 7.75
N TYR A 723 13.30 9.04 7.60
CA TYR A 723 14.51 9.81 7.86
C TYR A 723 14.14 11.25 8.27
N ASP A 724 15.10 12.01 8.78
CA ASP A 724 14.91 13.44 9.08
C ASP A 724 15.61 14.30 8.04
N ALA A 725 14.84 15.11 7.32
CA ALA A 725 15.39 16.12 6.41
C ALA A 725 15.56 17.44 7.16
N THR A 726 16.27 18.40 6.56
CA THR A 726 16.50 19.72 7.16
C THR A 726 15.17 20.45 7.42
N ALA A 727 14.16 20.20 6.59
CA ALA A 727 12.87 20.87 6.65
C ALA A 727 11.81 20.15 7.50
N ALA A 728 11.83 18.81 7.58
CA ALA A 728 10.78 18.00 8.17
C ALA A 728 11.21 16.54 8.36
N GLY A 729 10.48 15.80 9.22
CA GLY A 729 10.56 14.34 9.24
C GLY A 729 9.85 13.76 8.01
N VAL A 730 10.49 12.82 7.32
CA VAL A 730 10.05 12.32 6.02
C VAL A 730 9.75 10.81 6.06
N PHE A 731 8.63 10.43 5.47
CA PHE A 731 8.30 9.06 5.07
C PHE A 731 8.47 8.95 3.55
N ALA A 732 9.54 8.27 3.11
CA ALA A 732 9.77 8.04 1.69
C ALA A 732 9.35 6.63 1.28
N MET A 733 8.61 6.56 0.19
CA MET A 733 8.22 5.32 -0.46
C MET A 733 9.18 5.00 -1.61
N GLY A 734 9.59 3.73 -1.72
CA GLY A 734 10.28 3.25 -2.92
C GLY A 734 9.35 3.30 -4.12
N LEU A 735 9.56 4.22 -5.06
CA LEU A 735 8.71 4.36 -6.26
C LEU A 735 9.44 3.76 -7.48
N PRO A 736 8.97 2.62 -8.01
CA PRO A 736 9.53 2.04 -9.23
C PRO A 736 9.29 2.93 -10.45
N GLY A 737 10.08 2.72 -11.50
CA GLY A 737 9.75 3.25 -12.82
C GLY A 737 8.61 2.43 -13.42
N GLU A 738 7.52 3.09 -13.78
CA GLU A 738 6.27 2.43 -14.17
C GLU A 738 6.01 2.62 -15.65
N SER A 739 5.60 1.54 -16.34
CA SER A 739 5.29 1.58 -17.77
C SER A 739 3.83 1.90 -18.07
N ASP A 740 2.94 1.75 -17.07
CA ASP A 740 1.53 2.11 -17.21
C ASP A 740 1.36 3.63 -17.10
N PRO A 741 0.88 4.32 -18.15
CA PRO A 741 0.69 5.76 -18.13
C PRO A 741 -0.36 6.23 -17.10
N SER A 742 -1.27 5.35 -16.66
CA SER A 742 -2.23 5.67 -15.59
C SER A 742 -1.55 5.95 -14.26
N PHE A 743 -0.41 5.29 -13.98
CA PHE A 743 0.33 5.49 -12.73
C PHE A 743 0.94 6.89 -12.58
N GLY A 744 0.95 7.67 -13.67
CA GLY A 744 1.25 9.10 -13.59
C GLY A 744 0.25 9.88 -12.73
N PHE A 745 -0.99 9.40 -12.57
CA PHE A 745 -2.07 10.08 -11.82
C PHE A 745 -2.93 9.16 -10.94
N GLU A 746 -2.94 7.85 -11.14
CA GLU A 746 -3.59 6.84 -10.28
C GLU A 746 -2.62 5.70 -10.01
N ASN A 747 -2.09 5.61 -8.78
CA ASN A 747 -1.19 4.54 -8.39
C ASN A 747 -1.78 3.81 -7.16
N PRO A 748 -2.48 2.68 -7.36
CA PRO A 748 -3.13 1.97 -6.26
C PRO A 748 -2.13 1.37 -5.26
N HIS A 749 -0.87 1.18 -5.66
CA HIS A 749 0.17 0.62 -4.80
C HIS A 749 0.72 1.65 -3.79
N SER A 750 0.50 2.95 -4.01
CA SER A 750 0.90 3.99 -3.05
C SER A 750 -0.06 4.12 -1.87
N LEU A 751 -1.27 3.58 -1.96
CA LEU A 751 -2.33 3.75 -0.95
C LEU A 751 -1.96 3.12 0.39
N ALA A 752 -1.45 1.89 0.38
CA ALA A 752 -1.04 1.19 1.60
C ALA A 752 0.11 1.92 2.34
N PRO A 753 1.26 2.24 1.71
CA PRO A 753 2.32 2.99 2.38
C PRO A 753 1.88 4.41 2.79
N PHE A 754 1.03 5.08 2.01
CA PHE A 754 0.48 6.38 2.41
C PHE A 754 -0.42 6.27 3.64
N ARG A 755 -1.33 5.28 3.70
CA ARG A 755 -2.19 5.03 4.86
C ARG A 755 -1.37 4.71 6.12
N GLU A 756 -0.28 3.96 5.96
CA GLU A 756 0.67 3.70 7.05
C GLU A 756 1.32 4.99 7.58
N ALA A 757 1.71 5.92 6.71
CA ALA A 757 2.22 7.22 7.13
C ALA A 757 1.13 8.10 7.79
N VAL A 758 -0.09 8.10 7.26
CA VAL A 758 -1.25 8.79 7.85
C VAL A 758 -1.53 8.28 9.26
N ARG A 759 -1.56 6.96 9.47
CA ARG A 759 -1.78 6.35 10.80
C ARG A 759 -0.63 6.64 11.77
N ALA A 760 0.60 6.68 11.28
CA ALA A 760 1.78 7.01 12.08
C ALA A 760 1.80 8.47 12.54
N VAL A 761 1.46 9.41 11.66
CA VAL A 761 1.47 10.85 11.97
C VAL A 761 0.19 11.28 12.69
N ARG A 762 -0.95 10.68 12.33
CA ARG A 762 -2.32 11.15 12.61
C ARG A 762 -2.46 12.63 12.27
N PRO A 763 -2.29 13.03 11.00
CA PRO A 763 -2.35 14.44 10.64
C PRO A 763 -3.75 15.02 10.88
N ASP A 764 -3.81 16.29 11.25
CA ASP A 764 -5.08 17.05 11.28
C ASP A 764 -5.46 17.56 9.89
N VAL A 765 -4.48 17.65 8.98
CA VAL A 765 -4.68 17.97 7.57
C VAL A 765 -3.58 17.35 6.72
N VAL A 766 -3.91 16.93 5.50
CA VAL A 766 -2.94 16.53 4.47
C VAL A 766 -2.75 17.68 3.47
N HIS A 767 -1.51 18.00 3.12
CA HIS A 767 -1.20 19.09 2.17
C HIS A 767 -0.52 18.55 0.91
N LEU A 768 -1.25 18.52 -0.20
CA LEU A 768 -0.80 17.93 -1.45
C LEU A 768 -0.06 18.96 -2.32
N HIS A 769 1.14 18.56 -2.77
CA HIS A 769 1.97 19.26 -3.75
C HIS A 769 2.45 18.25 -4.79
N SER A 770 2.47 18.62 -6.08
CA SER A 770 3.09 17.85 -7.18
C SER A 770 3.18 16.33 -6.95
N ILE A 771 2.02 15.68 -6.86
CA ILE A 771 1.88 14.26 -6.48
C ILE A 771 1.91 13.31 -7.69
N GLN A 772 2.47 13.76 -8.81
CA GLN A 772 2.59 12.96 -10.01
C GLN A 772 3.36 11.66 -9.69
N GLY A 773 2.93 10.51 -10.23
CA GLY A 773 3.55 9.21 -9.93
C GLY A 773 3.17 8.58 -8.57
N ILE A 774 2.99 9.40 -7.51
CA ILE A 774 2.37 8.93 -6.25
C ILE A 774 0.88 8.64 -6.48
N GLY A 775 0.23 9.42 -7.34
CA GLY A 775 -1.17 9.25 -7.72
C GLY A 775 -2.13 10.03 -6.81
N ALA A 776 -3.20 10.54 -7.40
CA ALA A 776 -4.22 11.38 -6.74
C ALA A 776 -5.18 10.57 -5.85
N GLN A 777 -5.21 9.24 -5.99
CA GLN A 777 -6.03 8.34 -5.17
C GLN A 777 -5.67 8.38 -3.68
N ILE A 778 -4.50 8.91 -3.31
CA ILE A 778 -4.18 9.17 -1.88
C ILE A 778 -5.17 10.13 -1.22
N ALA A 779 -5.89 10.95 -1.99
CA ALA A 779 -6.98 11.78 -1.47
C ALA A 779 -8.16 10.93 -0.95
N GLU A 780 -8.40 9.75 -1.55
CA GLU A 780 -9.42 8.81 -1.09
C GLU A 780 -9.05 8.25 0.30
N VAL A 781 -7.75 8.02 0.56
CA VAL A 781 -7.28 7.65 1.91
C VAL A 781 -7.57 8.76 2.93
N CYS A 782 -7.45 10.02 2.53
CA CYS A 782 -7.78 11.15 3.41
C CYS A 782 -9.29 11.16 3.71
N GLN A 783 -10.13 10.91 2.71
CA GLN A 783 -11.59 10.83 2.86
C GLN A 783 -12.01 9.64 3.73
N ASP A 784 -11.45 8.44 3.49
CA ASP A 784 -11.73 7.23 4.27
C ASP A 784 -11.41 7.38 5.76
N GLU A 785 -10.39 8.18 6.09
CA GLU A 785 -9.92 8.41 7.45
C GLU A 785 -10.49 9.73 8.04
N ASP A 786 -11.44 10.37 7.35
CA ASP A 786 -12.08 11.65 7.72
C ASP A 786 -11.11 12.83 7.96
N ILE A 787 -9.99 12.86 7.22
CA ILE A 787 -8.94 13.89 7.30
C ILE A 787 -9.11 14.89 6.15
N PRO A 788 -9.24 16.20 6.42
CA PRO A 788 -9.31 17.19 5.36
C PRO A 788 -7.96 17.28 4.63
N TYR A 789 -8.00 17.55 3.33
CA TYR A 789 -6.80 17.80 2.56
C TYR A 789 -6.86 19.11 1.78
N VAL A 790 -5.71 19.75 1.65
CA VAL A 790 -5.50 21.02 0.94
C VAL A 790 -4.56 20.78 -0.23
N VAL A 791 -4.78 21.44 -1.36
CA VAL A 791 -3.96 21.25 -2.57
C VAL A 791 -3.33 22.57 -2.99
N THR A 792 -2.00 22.62 -3.13
CA THR A 792 -1.33 23.74 -3.81
C THR A 792 -1.16 23.44 -5.30
N LEU A 793 -1.80 24.26 -6.12
CA LEU A 793 -1.87 24.13 -7.57
C LEU A 793 -0.64 24.80 -8.22
N HIS A 794 0.51 24.12 -8.14
CA HIS A 794 1.79 24.63 -8.65
C HIS A 794 1.86 24.74 -10.18
N ASP A 795 1.10 23.91 -10.89
CA ASP A 795 1.09 23.79 -12.34
C ASP A 795 -0.28 23.33 -12.86
N ALA A 796 -0.43 23.25 -14.19
CA ALA A 796 -1.70 22.91 -14.83
C ALA A 796 -1.96 21.40 -14.93
N TRP A 797 -1.14 20.53 -14.31
CA TRP A 797 -1.32 19.08 -14.37
C TRP A 797 -2.74 18.67 -13.95
N TRP A 798 -3.32 19.30 -12.94
CA TRP A 798 -4.66 18.96 -12.47
C TRP A 798 -5.76 19.07 -13.54
N ILE A 799 -5.61 20.00 -14.49
CA ILE A 799 -6.61 20.31 -15.52
C ILE A 799 -6.10 20.03 -16.93
N CYS A 800 -4.82 19.68 -17.12
CA CYS A 800 -4.23 19.43 -18.43
C CYS A 800 -3.40 18.15 -18.44
N GLY A 801 -3.59 17.31 -19.46
CA GLY A 801 -2.75 16.11 -19.69
C GLY A 801 -1.30 16.45 -20.05
N ARG A 802 -1.03 17.70 -20.41
CA ARG A 802 0.31 18.26 -20.59
C ARG A 802 0.54 19.27 -19.46
N GLN A 803 1.38 18.92 -18.48
CA GLN A 803 1.59 19.67 -17.22
C GLN A 803 1.75 21.19 -17.38
N PHE A 804 2.40 21.65 -18.46
CA PHE A 804 2.68 23.06 -18.73
C PHE A 804 1.85 23.64 -19.90
N MET A 805 0.81 22.92 -20.35
CA MET A 805 -0.04 23.32 -21.48
C MET A 805 0.73 23.54 -22.79
N ILE A 806 1.81 22.79 -22.96
CA ILE A 806 2.66 22.78 -24.16
C ILE A 806 2.24 21.57 -25.02
N THR A 807 1.98 21.81 -26.31
CA THR A 807 1.60 20.79 -27.29
C THR A 807 2.79 19.90 -27.68
N GLY A 808 2.54 18.82 -28.44
CA GLY A 808 3.61 17.97 -28.97
C GLY A 808 4.58 18.71 -29.92
N GLU A 809 4.16 19.85 -30.46
CA GLU A 809 4.94 20.74 -31.34
C GLU A 809 5.75 21.78 -30.55
N ASN A 810 5.80 21.65 -29.22
CA ASN A 810 6.52 22.55 -28.31
C ASN A 810 6.01 24.00 -28.35
N GLN A 811 4.69 24.19 -28.51
CA GLN A 811 4.02 25.48 -28.48
C GLN A 811 3.01 25.54 -27.33
N PHE A 812 2.77 26.72 -26.77
CA PHE A 812 1.68 26.92 -25.83
C PHE A 812 0.33 26.74 -26.54
N CYS A 813 -0.60 26.01 -25.91
CA CYS A 813 -1.85 25.63 -26.57
C CYS A 813 -2.91 26.75 -26.68
N ASN A 814 -2.63 27.95 -26.12
CA ASN A 814 -3.52 29.11 -26.11
C ASN A 814 -4.91 28.88 -25.47
N GLN A 815 -5.10 27.77 -24.76
CA GLN A 815 -6.33 27.53 -24.02
C GLN A 815 -6.30 28.24 -22.67
N ARG A 816 -7.39 28.93 -22.36
CA ARG A 816 -7.70 29.43 -21.00
C ARG A 816 -8.69 28.51 -20.30
N LYS A 817 -9.73 28.09 -21.03
CA LYS A 817 -10.63 27.01 -20.64
C LYS A 817 -10.25 25.73 -21.36
N ILE A 818 -10.08 24.64 -20.62
CA ILE A 818 -9.68 23.35 -21.16
C ILE A 818 -10.84 22.74 -21.95
N ASP A 819 -10.65 22.58 -23.26
CA ASP A 819 -11.51 21.79 -24.13
C ASP A 819 -10.91 20.39 -24.29
N ILE A 820 -11.64 19.38 -23.84
CA ILE A 820 -11.20 17.99 -23.87
C ILE A 820 -11.03 17.46 -25.30
N ASN A 821 -11.77 18.00 -26.27
CA ASN A 821 -11.65 17.62 -27.67
C ASN A 821 -10.37 18.16 -28.29
N VAL A 822 -9.95 19.37 -27.91
CA VAL A 822 -8.64 19.93 -28.28
C VAL A 822 -7.53 19.16 -27.57
N CYS A 823 -7.69 18.88 -26.28
CA CYS A 823 -6.69 18.12 -25.53
C CYS A 823 -6.55 16.66 -26.00
N ALA A 824 -7.59 16.07 -26.59
CA ALA A 824 -7.54 14.73 -27.17
C ALA A 824 -6.44 14.59 -28.23
N THR A 825 -6.17 15.63 -29.03
CA THR A 825 -5.09 15.60 -30.02
C THR A 825 -3.71 15.87 -29.41
N CYS A 826 -3.67 16.38 -28.17
CA CYS A 826 -2.44 16.74 -27.49
C CYS A 826 -1.81 15.58 -26.72
N VAL A 827 -2.50 14.46 -26.50
CA VAL A 827 -2.03 13.34 -25.66
C VAL A 827 -1.93 12.04 -26.47
N ASP A 828 -1.09 11.11 -26.01
CA ASP A 828 -0.90 9.83 -26.69
C ASP A 828 -2.13 8.91 -26.57
N ASN A 829 -2.91 9.07 -25.49
CA ASN A 829 -4.13 8.31 -25.24
C ASN A 829 -5.30 9.25 -24.85
N PRO A 830 -6.15 9.62 -25.82
CA PRO A 830 -7.27 10.54 -25.60
C PRO A 830 -8.29 10.03 -24.58
N ALA A 831 -8.60 8.73 -24.60
CA ALA A 831 -9.58 8.13 -23.70
C ALA A 831 -9.08 8.15 -22.25
N LEU A 832 -7.81 7.79 -22.04
CA LEU A 832 -7.18 7.87 -20.73
C LEU A 832 -7.13 9.30 -20.21
N ASN A 833 -6.87 10.29 -21.08
CA ASN A 833 -6.94 11.70 -20.70
C ASN A 833 -8.36 12.13 -20.33
N GLY A 834 -9.38 11.64 -21.03
CA GLY A 834 -10.79 11.85 -20.66
C GLY A 834 -11.10 11.40 -19.23
N TYR A 835 -10.71 10.16 -18.92
CA TYR A 835 -10.83 9.59 -17.58
C TYR A 835 -10.01 10.37 -16.53
N ARG A 836 -8.73 10.66 -16.82
CA ARG A 836 -7.83 11.45 -15.97
C ARG A 836 -8.44 12.79 -15.57
N GLN A 837 -9.01 13.54 -16.53
CA GLN A 837 -9.61 14.85 -16.27
C GLN A 837 -10.79 14.75 -15.30
N MET A 838 -11.65 13.74 -15.49
CA MET A 838 -12.74 13.45 -14.55
C MET A 838 -12.18 13.13 -13.15
N ARG A 839 -11.22 12.22 -13.05
CA ARG A 839 -10.66 11.78 -11.76
C ARG A 839 -9.96 12.89 -10.99
N LEU A 840 -9.11 13.67 -11.65
CA LEU A 840 -8.40 14.77 -11.00
C LEU A 840 -9.34 15.90 -10.59
N ARG A 841 -10.41 16.15 -11.37
CA ARG A 841 -11.48 17.06 -10.97
C ARG A 841 -12.18 16.60 -9.70
N ASP A 842 -12.61 15.32 -9.63
CA ASP A 842 -13.26 14.77 -8.44
C ASP A 842 -12.39 14.97 -7.18
N VAL A 843 -11.07 14.77 -7.31
CA VAL A 843 -10.12 14.98 -6.21
C VAL A 843 -10.01 16.45 -5.81
N LEU A 844 -9.98 17.39 -6.75
CA LEU A 844 -9.96 18.82 -6.42
C LEU A 844 -11.29 19.28 -5.81
N GLU A 845 -12.41 18.78 -6.31
CA GLU A 845 -13.75 19.07 -5.77
C GLU A 845 -13.98 18.45 -4.39
N GLY A 846 -13.20 17.45 -3.98
CA GLY A 846 -13.18 16.92 -2.61
C GLY A 846 -12.26 17.67 -1.63
N ALA A 847 -11.37 18.55 -2.11
CA ALA A 847 -10.35 19.20 -1.26
C ALA A 847 -10.96 20.27 -0.34
N ALA A 848 -10.57 20.33 0.93
CA ALA A 848 -11.05 21.36 1.85
C ALA A 848 -10.70 22.79 1.37
N LEU A 849 -9.55 22.95 0.72
CA LEU A 849 -9.10 24.23 0.18
C LEU A 849 -8.16 24.03 -1.02
N LEU A 850 -8.31 24.87 -2.04
CA LEU A 850 -7.39 24.97 -3.18
C LEU A 850 -6.54 26.23 -3.03
N LEU A 851 -5.21 26.06 -3.05
CA LEU A 851 -4.24 27.14 -2.93
C LEU A 851 -3.59 27.40 -4.29
N VAL A 852 -3.61 28.66 -4.73
CA VAL A 852 -3.00 29.08 -6.01
C VAL A 852 -1.83 30.03 -5.77
N PRO A 853 -0.76 29.95 -6.57
CA PRO A 853 0.45 30.74 -6.38
C PRO A 853 0.36 32.16 -6.96
N SER A 854 -0.65 32.47 -7.77
CA SER A 854 -0.83 33.74 -8.49
C SER A 854 -2.31 34.02 -8.76
N GLU A 855 -2.64 35.27 -9.06
CA GLU A 855 -4.01 35.64 -9.45
C GLU A 855 -4.36 35.05 -10.82
N TYR A 856 -3.40 34.99 -11.74
CA TYR A 856 -3.58 34.30 -13.03
C TYR A 856 -4.02 32.83 -12.84
N PHE A 857 -3.40 32.08 -11.92
CA PHE A 857 -3.84 30.71 -11.65
C PHE A 857 -5.19 30.67 -10.94
N ARG A 858 -5.52 31.67 -10.10
CA ARG A 858 -6.85 31.79 -9.53
C ARG A 858 -7.92 31.89 -10.62
N GLU A 859 -7.74 32.82 -11.55
CA GLU A 859 -8.63 33.01 -12.70
C GLU A 859 -8.70 31.74 -13.57
N LEU A 860 -7.55 31.12 -13.87
CA LEU A 860 -7.49 29.90 -14.69
C LEU A 860 -8.37 28.79 -14.11
N PHE A 861 -8.32 28.52 -12.81
CA PHE A 861 -9.16 27.49 -12.20
C PHE A 861 -10.63 27.92 -12.11
N ILE A 862 -10.92 29.20 -11.88
CA ILE A 862 -12.31 29.71 -11.91
C ILE A 862 -12.93 29.55 -13.31
N GLU A 863 -12.21 29.91 -14.37
CA GLU A 863 -12.66 29.77 -15.76
C GLU A 863 -12.88 28.30 -16.16
N ASN A 864 -12.17 27.38 -15.50
CA ASN A 864 -12.34 25.94 -15.63
C ASN A 864 -13.40 25.35 -14.68
N GLY A 865 -14.22 26.21 -14.04
CA GLY A 865 -15.44 25.82 -13.33
C GLY A 865 -15.24 25.39 -11.89
N PHE A 866 -14.11 25.72 -11.26
CA PHE A 866 -13.91 25.51 -9.82
C PHE A 866 -14.51 26.67 -9.02
N ASP A 867 -15.08 26.37 -7.84
CA ASP A 867 -15.76 27.34 -6.98
C ASP A 867 -14.78 28.40 -6.43
N PRO A 868 -14.96 29.70 -6.73
CA PRO A 868 -14.12 30.77 -6.22
C PRO A 868 -14.03 30.83 -4.69
N ALA A 869 -15.07 30.39 -3.96
CA ALA A 869 -15.06 30.39 -2.49
C ALA A 869 -14.09 29.35 -1.90
N ARG A 870 -13.69 28.35 -2.70
CA ARG A 870 -12.76 27.28 -2.29
C ARG A 870 -11.34 27.51 -2.80
N ILE A 871 -11.09 28.59 -3.52
CA ILE A 871 -9.77 28.95 -4.06
C ILE A 871 -9.22 30.14 -3.28
N ALA A 872 -8.13 29.95 -2.55
CA ALA A 872 -7.43 31.00 -1.84
C ALA A 872 -6.07 31.28 -2.51
N LEU A 873 -5.76 32.57 -2.66
CA LEU A 873 -4.45 33.01 -3.09
C LEU A 873 -3.46 32.83 -1.93
N ASN A 874 -2.49 31.93 -2.09
CA ASN A 874 -1.31 31.86 -1.23
C ASN A 874 -0.09 32.08 -2.13
N LYS A 875 0.10 33.35 -2.51
CA LYS A 875 1.13 33.79 -3.45
C LYS A 875 2.50 33.23 -3.04
N ASN A 876 3.26 32.69 -3.99
CA ASN A 876 4.56 32.12 -3.69
C ASN A 876 5.53 33.19 -3.15
N GLY A 877 6.32 32.82 -2.16
CA GLY A 877 7.40 33.63 -1.61
C GLY A 877 8.73 33.39 -2.33
N ILE A 878 9.69 34.28 -2.10
CA ILE A 878 11.09 34.09 -2.47
C ILE A 878 12.02 34.32 -1.28
N MET A 879 13.29 33.92 -1.40
CA MET A 879 14.32 34.20 -0.40
C MET A 879 14.72 35.68 -0.46
N ALA A 880 14.66 36.34 0.70
CA ALA A 880 15.19 37.70 0.85
C ALA A 880 16.71 37.71 0.59
N PRO A 881 17.27 38.80 0.05
CA PRO A 881 18.71 38.98 -0.07
C PRO A 881 19.39 38.84 1.30
N ALA A 882 20.51 38.13 1.38
CA ALA A 882 21.23 37.88 2.65
C ALA A 882 21.87 39.16 3.21
N SER A 883 22.15 40.14 2.36
CA SER A 883 22.71 41.43 2.75
C SER A 883 21.99 42.58 2.05
N ARG A 884 22.21 43.80 2.55
CA ARG A 884 21.62 45.00 1.94
C ARG A 884 22.16 45.17 0.53
N VAL A 885 21.26 45.14 -0.45
CA VAL A 885 21.59 45.39 -1.86
C VAL A 885 22.11 46.83 -2.02
N LEU A 886 23.38 46.95 -2.38
CA LEU A 886 24.03 48.23 -2.59
C LEU A 886 23.65 48.80 -3.97
N PRO A 887 23.50 50.14 -4.09
CA PRO A 887 23.30 50.75 -5.40
C PRO A 887 24.54 50.53 -6.25
N ARG A 888 24.31 50.29 -7.54
CA ARG A 888 25.37 49.99 -8.50
C ARG A 888 26.09 51.27 -8.89
N ALA A 889 27.43 51.21 -8.96
CA ALA A 889 28.27 52.36 -9.29
C ALA A 889 27.91 52.93 -10.67
N SER A 890 27.78 54.26 -10.73
CA SER A 890 27.43 55.08 -11.91
C SER A 890 28.64 55.35 -12.81
N GLY A 891 28.48 55.28 -14.14
CA GLY A 891 29.54 55.56 -15.14
C GLY A 891 29.32 54.92 -16.52
N GLU A 892 30.23 55.13 -17.49
CA GLU A 892 30.24 54.42 -18.79
C GLU A 892 30.50 52.92 -18.59
N ARG A 893 29.43 52.20 -18.26
CA ARG A 893 29.49 50.82 -17.83
C ARG A 893 28.80 49.93 -18.85
N MET A 894 29.51 48.85 -19.20
CA MET A 894 28.99 47.71 -19.95
C MET A 894 27.71 47.18 -19.29
N VAL A 895 26.59 47.10 -20.02
CA VAL A 895 25.32 46.55 -19.51
C VAL A 895 25.43 45.04 -19.35
N ARG A 896 25.02 44.50 -18.20
CA ARG A 896 25.10 43.06 -17.90
C ARG A 896 23.71 42.42 -17.94
N PHE A 897 23.48 41.51 -18.87
CA PHE A 897 22.25 40.74 -18.99
C PHE A 897 22.41 39.36 -18.36
N GLY A 898 21.34 38.83 -17.77
CA GLY A 898 21.23 37.46 -17.30
C GLY A 898 20.05 36.75 -17.96
N TYR A 899 20.21 35.46 -18.24
CA TYR A 899 19.11 34.59 -18.69
C TYR A 899 19.13 33.26 -17.94
N VAL A 900 17.99 32.95 -17.30
CA VAL A 900 17.79 31.77 -16.44
C VAL A 900 16.69 30.90 -17.05
N GLY A 901 17.03 30.17 -18.11
CA GLY A 901 16.09 29.29 -18.81
C GLY A 901 16.71 28.14 -19.60
N GLY A 902 18.04 28.09 -19.70
CA GLY A 902 18.78 27.06 -20.45
C GLY A 902 18.48 27.06 -21.97
N GLU A 903 18.96 26.02 -22.66
CA GLU A 903 18.75 25.82 -24.10
C GLU A 903 17.37 25.25 -24.42
N THR A 904 16.32 26.04 -24.19
CA THR A 904 14.94 25.62 -24.49
C THR A 904 14.21 26.69 -25.31
N PRO A 905 13.68 26.34 -26.50
CA PRO A 905 12.93 27.28 -27.32
C PRO A 905 11.74 27.91 -26.58
N ILE A 906 11.04 27.12 -25.75
CA ILE A 906 9.88 27.59 -24.99
C ILE A 906 10.22 28.64 -23.93
N LYS A 907 11.47 28.68 -23.43
CA LYS A 907 11.95 29.75 -22.54
C LYS A 907 12.55 30.94 -23.30
N GLY A 908 12.48 30.92 -24.63
CA GLY A 908 12.87 32.03 -25.49
C GLY A 908 14.36 32.12 -25.80
N SER A 909 15.15 31.04 -25.62
CA SER A 909 16.59 31.06 -25.93
C SER A 909 16.89 31.53 -27.36
N HIS A 910 16.10 31.06 -28.33
CA HIS A 910 16.21 31.44 -29.75
C HIS A 910 15.91 32.92 -30.00
N LEU A 911 14.94 33.51 -29.27
CA LEU A 911 14.61 34.94 -29.37
C LEU A 911 15.76 35.81 -28.86
N ILE A 912 16.36 35.43 -27.73
CA ILE A 912 17.52 36.12 -27.15
C ILE A 912 18.70 36.10 -28.14
N LYS A 913 19.03 34.93 -28.68
CA LYS A 913 20.08 34.77 -29.70
C LYS A 913 19.82 35.66 -30.92
N ALA A 914 18.59 35.67 -31.43
CA ALA A 914 18.22 36.46 -32.59
C ALA A 914 18.29 37.98 -32.32
N ALA A 915 17.82 38.44 -31.16
CA ALA A 915 17.83 39.85 -30.78
C ALA A 915 19.27 40.38 -30.68
N PHE A 916 20.15 39.71 -29.94
CA PHE A 916 21.54 40.16 -29.78
C PHE A 916 22.37 40.07 -31.06
N LYS A 917 22.09 39.12 -31.97
CA LYS A 917 22.78 39.04 -33.27
C LYS A 917 22.41 40.20 -34.22
N LYS A 918 21.23 40.81 -34.07
CA LYS A 918 20.76 41.91 -34.93
C LYS A 918 21.15 43.29 -34.43
N LEU A 919 21.29 43.45 -33.12
CA LEU A 919 21.58 44.74 -32.50
C LEU A 919 23.00 45.23 -32.83
N PRO A 920 23.21 46.52 -33.15
CA PRO A 920 24.50 47.08 -33.56
C PRO A 920 25.47 47.35 -32.39
N TYR A 921 25.14 46.89 -31.18
CA TYR A 921 25.88 47.18 -29.96
C TYR A 921 26.85 46.04 -29.61
N THR A 922 27.98 46.36 -28.98
CA THR A 922 28.96 45.36 -28.49
C THR A 922 29.34 45.57 -27.02
N ASN A 923 29.01 46.73 -26.44
CA ASN A 923 29.36 47.08 -25.06
C ASN A 923 28.36 46.50 -24.03
N TYR A 924 28.20 45.18 -24.03
CA TYR A 924 27.38 44.46 -23.07
C TYR A 924 27.95 43.06 -22.78
N ARG A 925 27.51 42.47 -21.66
CA ARG A 925 27.77 41.07 -21.30
C ARG A 925 26.46 40.32 -21.16
N LEU A 926 26.37 39.10 -21.67
CA LEU A 926 25.24 38.19 -21.48
C LEU A 926 25.71 36.96 -20.70
N ARG A 927 25.17 36.79 -19.49
CA ARG A 927 25.32 35.59 -18.67
C ARG A 927 24.16 34.64 -18.92
N VAL A 928 24.47 33.43 -19.37
CA VAL A 928 23.48 32.39 -19.65
C VAL A 928 23.68 31.25 -18.68
N VAL A 929 22.62 30.91 -17.94
CA VAL A 929 22.65 29.78 -17.02
C VAL A 929 22.41 28.47 -17.78
N ASP A 930 23.37 27.55 -17.72
CA ASP A 930 23.22 26.17 -18.17
C ASP A 930 22.90 25.26 -16.97
N ASN A 931 21.64 24.82 -16.91
CA ASN A 931 21.08 24.09 -15.79
C ASN A 931 21.71 22.71 -15.54
N VAL A 932 22.45 22.16 -16.51
CA VAL A 932 23.07 20.82 -16.38
C VAL A 932 24.58 20.86 -16.10
N LEU A 933 25.20 22.05 -16.07
CA LEU A 933 26.64 22.19 -15.78
C LEU A 933 27.03 21.64 -14.41
N ASN A 934 26.19 21.85 -13.39
CA ASN A 934 26.41 21.29 -12.06
C ASN A 934 26.38 19.76 -12.03
N LEU A 935 25.86 19.12 -13.08
CA LEU A 935 25.83 17.67 -13.25
C LEU A 935 27.03 17.15 -14.08
N GLY A 936 28.02 18.01 -14.37
CA GLY A 936 29.17 17.68 -15.19
C GLY A 936 28.84 17.52 -16.69
N ARG A 937 27.66 17.99 -17.12
CA ARG A 937 27.20 17.95 -18.53
C ARG A 937 27.03 19.37 -19.04
N ARG A 938 27.18 19.58 -20.34
CA ARG A 938 26.91 20.87 -20.98
C ARG A 938 25.74 20.71 -21.94
N SER A 939 24.73 21.57 -21.83
CA SER A 939 23.59 21.61 -22.77
C SER A 939 23.71 22.76 -23.78
N ILE A 940 24.49 23.79 -23.45
CA ILE A 940 24.63 24.99 -24.26
C ILE A 940 25.91 24.91 -25.12
N ASP A 941 25.75 25.05 -26.44
CA ASP A 941 26.86 25.22 -27.37
C ASP A 941 27.27 26.70 -27.47
N PRO A 942 28.50 27.08 -27.05
CA PRO A 942 28.98 28.46 -27.16
C PRO A 942 28.99 29.02 -28.59
N VAL A 943 29.13 28.15 -29.62
CA VAL A 943 29.18 28.59 -31.02
C VAL A 943 27.80 29.07 -31.47
N ASP A 944 26.73 28.34 -31.12
CA ASP A 944 25.35 28.72 -31.46
C ASP A 944 24.92 30.03 -30.75
N TRP A 945 25.42 30.22 -29.53
CA TRP A 945 25.23 31.44 -28.73
C TRP A 945 26.17 32.59 -29.07
N SER A 946 26.97 32.47 -30.13
CA SER A 946 27.86 33.56 -30.54
C SER A 946 27.07 34.84 -30.78
N ILE A 947 27.49 35.91 -30.10
CA ILE A 947 26.89 37.25 -30.14
C ILE A 947 28.01 38.29 -30.26
N PRO A 948 27.72 39.51 -30.73
CA PRO A 948 28.72 40.57 -30.86
C PRO A 948 29.34 41.04 -29.54
N GLY A 949 28.58 40.97 -28.43
CA GLY A 949 29.06 41.30 -27.08
C GLY A 949 29.77 40.15 -26.35
N GLN A 950 30.01 40.32 -25.05
CA GLN A 950 30.64 39.27 -24.23
C GLN A 950 29.61 38.20 -23.82
N LEU A 951 29.87 36.92 -24.14
CA LEU A 951 29.05 35.79 -23.68
C LEU A 951 29.75 35.05 -22.53
N GLU A 952 29.01 34.74 -21.47
CA GLU A 952 29.46 33.91 -20.36
C GLU A 952 28.42 32.85 -20.04
N ILE A 953 28.79 31.57 -20.19
CA ILE A 953 27.92 30.44 -19.83
C ILE A 953 28.31 29.98 -18.43
N VAL A 954 27.37 30.07 -17.49
CA VAL A 954 27.59 29.81 -16.06
C VAL A 954 26.71 28.66 -15.56
N PRO A 955 27.12 27.93 -14.51
CA PRO A 955 26.26 26.94 -13.88
C PRO A 955 25.02 27.57 -13.23
N ALA A 956 23.99 26.75 -12.99
CA ALA A 956 22.84 27.15 -12.18
C ALA A 956 23.28 27.53 -10.75
N TYR A 957 22.74 28.65 -10.26
CA TYR A 957 22.95 29.10 -8.88
C TYR A 957 22.14 28.23 -7.89
N THR A 958 22.58 28.22 -6.65
CA THR A 958 21.88 27.62 -5.51
C THR A 958 21.25 28.72 -4.67
N GLN A 959 20.47 28.34 -3.64
CA GLN A 959 19.97 29.33 -2.67
C GLN A 959 21.10 30.06 -1.93
N GLU A 960 22.31 29.49 -1.87
CA GLU A 960 23.48 30.12 -1.23
C GLU A 960 24.21 31.08 -2.19
N SER A 961 24.22 30.79 -3.50
CA SER A 961 24.93 31.59 -4.50
C SER A 961 24.03 32.55 -5.30
N ILE A 962 22.73 32.58 -5.01
CA ILE A 962 21.74 33.41 -5.71
C ILE A 962 22.10 34.90 -5.67
N ASP A 963 22.53 35.43 -4.53
CA ASP A 963 22.89 36.85 -4.38
C ASP A 963 24.09 37.19 -5.26
N ALA A 964 25.13 36.35 -5.25
CA ALA A 964 26.32 36.53 -6.08
C ALA A 964 26.01 36.52 -7.58
N PHE A 965 25.04 35.69 -8.03
CA PHE A 965 24.61 35.70 -9.41
C PHE A 965 23.89 37.00 -9.79
N PHE A 966 22.92 37.44 -8.98
CA PHE A 966 22.12 38.63 -9.29
C PHE A 966 22.91 39.94 -9.14
N ASP A 967 23.94 39.98 -8.28
CA ASP A 967 24.88 41.10 -8.20
C ASP A 967 25.65 41.33 -9.50
N GLU A 968 25.74 40.31 -10.35
CA GLU A 968 26.50 40.33 -11.60
C GLU A 968 25.67 40.66 -12.85
N ILE A 969 24.35 40.85 -12.72
CA ILE A 969 23.45 41.16 -13.85
C ILE A 969 22.59 42.39 -13.57
N ASP A 970 22.52 43.33 -14.51
CA ASP A 970 21.67 44.54 -14.50
C ASP A 970 20.25 44.28 -14.98
N VAL A 971 20.12 43.38 -15.94
CA VAL A 971 18.85 43.06 -16.58
C VAL A 971 18.66 41.55 -16.62
N LEU A 972 17.55 41.04 -16.11
CA LEU A 972 17.12 39.66 -16.31
C LEU A 972 16.21 39.56 -17.54
N LEU A 973 16.52 38.64 -18.45
CA LEU A 973 15.70 38.32 -19.61
C LEU A 973 14.84 37.08 -19.33
N CYS A 974 13.52 37.21 -19.46
CA CYS A 974 12.54 36.14 -19.33
C CYS A 974 11.53 36.13 -20.48
N PRO A 975 11.96 35.99 -21.76
CA PRO A 975 11.07 35.96 -22.92
C PRO A 975 10.41 34.58 -23.12
N THR A 976 9.80 34.03 -22.07
CA THR A 976 9.10 32.74 -22.13
C THR A 976 7.95 32.80 -23.14
N GLN A 977 7.70 31.69 -23.85
CA GLN A 977 6.61 31.54 -24.82
C GLN A 977 5.52 30.59 -24.32
N CYS A 978 5.43 30.40 -23.01
CA CYS A 978 4.31 29.72 -22.35
C CYS A 978 3.86 30.48 -21.12
N MET A 979 2.58 30.30 -20.76
CA MET A 979 2.04 30.83 -19.51
C MET A 979 2.69 30.15 -18.32
N GLU A 980 3.09 30.95 -17.33
CA GLU A 980 3.71 30.46 -16.10
C GLU A 980 2.78 30.62 -14.91
N SER A 981 2.89 29.68 -13.96
CA SER A 981 2.11 29.73 -12.72
C SER A 981 2.55 30.83 -11.78
N PHE A 982 3.85 31.16 -11.78
CA PHE A 982 4.38 32.21 -10.93
C PHE A 982 5.64 32.87 -11.49
N GLY A 983 6.75 32.17 -11.66
CA GLY A 983 8.02 32.79 -12.06
C GLY A 983 8.82 33.32 -10.86
N LEU A 984 9.55 32.41 -10.19
CA LEU A 984 10.39 32.73 -9.03
C LEU A 984 11.56 33.65 -9.41
N SER A 985 12.28 33.34 -10.50
CA SER A 985 13.48 34.08 -10.94
C SER A 985 13.22 35.57 -11.19
N VAL A 986 12.02 35.91 -11.69
CA VAL A 986 11.60 37.32 -11.89
C VAL A 986 11.55 38.05 -10.56
N ARG A 987 10.93 37.46 -9.54
CA ARG A 987 10.82 38.09 -8.22
C ARG A 987 12.13 38.10 -7.45
N GLU A 988 12.94 37.07 -7.64
CA GLU A 988 14.32 37.01 -7.12
C GLU A 988 15.19 38.13 -7.70
N ALA A 989 14.99 38.49 -8.98
CA ALA A 989 15.62 39.65 -9.61
C ALA A 989 15.06 40.98 -9.09
N LEU A 990 13.72 41.12 -9.05
CA LEU A 990 13.05 42.34 -8.64
C LEU A 990 13.41 42.76 -7.20
N ILE A 991 13.47 41.83 -6.25
CA ILE A 991 13.86 42.15 -4.86
C ILE A 991 15.35 42.55 -4.75
N ARG A 992 16.16 42.18 -5.75
CA ARG A 992 17.60 42.48 -5.83
C ARG A 992 17.92 43.69 -6.70
N ASN A 993 16.93 44.54 -6.99
CA ASN A 993 17.09 45.73 -7.82
C ASN A 993 17.65 45.42 -9.22
N VAL A 994 17.25 44.29 -9.81
CA VAL A 994 17.57 43.93 -11.18
C VAL A 994 16.36 44.26 -12.06
N TRP A 995 16.59 44.94 -13.19
CA TRP A 995 15.55 45.24 -14.16
C TRP A 995 15.11 43.95 -14.85
N VAL A 996 13.83 43.77 -15.13
CA VAL A 996 13.34 42.54 -15.80
C VAL A 996 12.71 42.87 -17.14
N ILE A 997 13.13 42.19 -18.20
CA ILE A 997 12.39 42.14 -19.47
C ILE A 997 11.73 40.77 -19.56
N ALA A 998 10.41 40.75 -19.49
CA ALA A 998 9.64 39.52 -19.37
C ALA A 998 8.43 39.52 -20.32
N THR A 999 8.04 38.33 -20.76
CA THR A 999 6.81 38.15 -21.50
C THR A 999 5.58 38.30 -20.61
N ASP A 1000 4.46 38.77 -21.16
CA ASP A 1000 3.14 38.73 -20.51
C ASP A 1000 2.62 37.29 -20.41
N ALA A 1001 3.21 36.54 -19.48
CA ALA A 1001 3.05 35.10 -19.34
C ALA A 1001 2.26 34.73 -18.07
N GLY A 1002 1.23 35.50 -17.73
CA GLY A 1002 0.35 35.23 -16.58
C GLY A 1002 1.02 35.53 -15.24
N GLY A 1003 1.21 34.52 -14.39
CA GLY A 1003 1.74 34.74 -13.04
C GLY A 1003 3.14 35.37 -13.00
N LEU A 1004 3.90 35.24 -14.10
CA LEU A 1004 5.24 35.78 -14.27
C LEU A 1004 5.31 37.30 -14.32
N SER A 1005 4.29 37.96 -14.89
CA SER A 1005 4.29 39.42 -15.09
C SER A 1005 3.65 40.20 -13.94
N GLU A 1006 2.94 39.56 -12.99
CA GLU A 1006 2.11 40.25 -11.99
C GLU A 1006 2.82 41.28 -11.09
N ASP A 1007 4.11 41.12 -10.81
CA ASP A 1007 4.89 42.07 -9.98
C ASP A 1007 5.77 43.03 -10.81
N ILE A 1008 5.63 43.00 -12.14
CA ILE A 1008 6.30 43.91 -13.05
C ILE A 1008 5.37 45.08 -13.35
N VAL A 1009 5.85 46.29 -13.09
CA VAL A 1009 5.22 47.55 -13.46
C VAL A 1009 5.99 48.11 -14.67
N PRO A 1010 5.39 48.08 -15.89
CA PRO A 1010 6.08 48.45 -17.11
C PRO A 1010 6.69 49.86 -17.05
N GLY A 1011 7.97 49.97 -17.35
CA GLY A 1011 8.72 51.22 -17.35
C GLY A 1011 9.21 51.69 -15.97
N GLU A 1012 8.82 51.03 -14.88
CA GLU A 1012 9.26 51.36 -13.52
C GLU A 1012 10.24 50.36 -12.94
N ASN A 1013 9.94 49.05 -13.03
CA ASN A 1013 10.84 47.99 -12.56
C ASN A 1013 11.17 46.91 -13.60
N GLY A 1014 10.61 47.05 -14.81
CA GLY A 1014 10.81 46.12 -15.91
C GLY A 1014 10.05 46.52 -17.17
N ASP A 1015 10.19 45.73 -18.22
CA ASP A 1015 9.41 45.79 -19.45
C ASP A 1015 8.62 44.50 -19.62
N VAL A 1016 7.34 44.62 -20.00
CA VAL A 1016 6.49 43.49 -20.35
C VAL A 1016 6.31 43.47 -21.87
N ILE A 1017 6.65 42.34 -22.51
CA ILE A 1017 6.50 42.12 -23.95
C ILE A 1017 5.36 41.14 -24.26
N PRO A 1018 4.72 41.19 -25.44
CA PRO A 1018 3.62 40.29 -25.80
C PRO A 1018 4.01 38.80 -25.78
N LEU A 1019 3.07 37.91 -25.43
CA LEU A 1019 3.27 36.45 -25.39
C LEU A 1019 3.66 35.85 -26.75
N ASP A 1020 3.08 36.39 -27.81
CA ASP A 1020 3.31 35.98 -29.19
C ASP A 1020 4.49 36.70 -29.86
N ASP A 1021 5.33 37.41 -29.09
CA ASP A 1021 6.50 38.09 -29.65
C ASP A 1021 7.45 37.09 -30.32
N THR A 1022 7.78 37.39 -31.58
CA THR A 1022 8.74 36.61 -32.40
C THR A 1022 10.15 37.20 -32.35
N GLY A 1023 10.39 38.13 -31.42
CA GLY A 1023 11.66 38.81 -31.20
C GLY A 1023 11.65 40.34 -31.35
N PRO A 1024 10.81 40.99 -32.18
CA PRO A 1024 10.84 42.44 -32.35
C PRO A 1024 10.62 43.25 -31.06
N ALA A 1025 9.70 42.83 -30.19
CA ALA A 1025 9.45 43.55 -28.95
C ALA A 1025 10.62 43.38 -27.96
N LEU A 1026 11.16 42.17 -27.87
CA LEU A 1026 12.37 41.87 -27.10
C LEU A 1026 13.58 42.68 -27.59
N GLU A 1027 13.83 42.71 -28.90
CA GLU A 1027 14.90 43.48 -29.54
C GLU A 1027 14.77 44.97 -29.21
N LYS A 1028 13.56 45.52 -29.31
CA LYS A 1028 13.28 46.92 -28.96
C LYS A 1028 13.51 47.21 -27.47
N ALA A 1029 13.12 46.29 -26.58
CA ALA A 1029 13.32 46.46 -25.15
C ALA A 1029 14.82 46.47 -24.78
N ILE A 1030 15.59 45.50 -25.29
CA ILE A 1030 17.04 45.42 -25.12
C ILE A 1030 17.73 46.65 -25.73
N GLY A 1031 17.36 47.01 -26.96
CA GLY A 1031 17.92 48.16 -27.68
C GLY A 1031 17.73 49.48 -26.94
N ARG A 1032 16.58 49.70 -26.29
CA ARG A 1032 16.34 50.90 -25.47
C ARG A 1032 17.31 51.00 -24.29
N LEU A 1033 17.57 49.90 -23.59
CA LEU A 1033 18.51 49.89 -22.45
C LEU A 1033 19.97 50.03 -22.89
N LEU A 1034 20.31 49.52 -24.08
CA LEU A 1034 21.65 49.69 -24.65
C LEU A 1034 21.88 51.09 -25.24
N ALA A 1035 20.83 51.75 -25.72
CA ALA A 1035 20.90 53.13 -26.22
C ALA A 1035 21.07 54.16 -25.09
N ASP A 1036 20.55 53.87 -23.90
CA ASP A 1036 20.71 54.70 -22.70
C ASP A 1036 21.00 53.84 -21.44
N PRO A 1037 22.25 53.36 -21.28
CA PRO A 1037 22.64 52.56 -20.12
C PRO A 1037 22.51 53.29 -18.78
N SER A 1038 22.56 54.63 -18.80
CA SER A 1038 22.50 55.47 -17.59
C SER A 1038 21.19 55.30 -16.81
N ARG A 1039 20.13 54.82 -17.47
CA ARG A 1039 18.86 54.47 -16.84
C ARG A 1039 18.99 53.38 -15.75
N LEU A 1040 20.01 52.53 -15.83
CA LEU A 1040 20.26 51.45 -14.87
C LEU A 1040 21.21 51.88 -13.75
N ASP A 1041 21.82 53.06 -13.85
CA ASP A 1041 22.78 53.56 -12.85
C ASP A 1041 22.05 53.87 -11.53
N GLY A 1042 22.52 53.25 -10.45
CA GLY A 1042 21.89 53.40 -9.14
C GLY A 1042 20.44 52.91 -9.05
N TYR A 1043 19.93 52.17 -10.06
CA TYR A 1043 18.56 51.69 -10.10
C TYR A 1043 18.19 50.92 -8.84
N ARG A 1044 17.00 51.22 -8.32
CA ARG A 1044 16.35 50.54 -7.21
C ARG A 1044 14.92 50.26 -7.60
N ASN A 1045 14.48 49.02 -7.39
CA ASN A 1045 13.08 48.67 -7.61
C ASN A 1045 12.23 49.35 -6.52
N PRO A 1046 11.34 50.30 -6.87
CA PRO A 1046 10.51 51.00 -5.90
C PRO A 1046 9.49 50.07 -5.22
N TYR A 1047 9.28 48.87 -5.76
CA TYR A 1047 8.33 47.87 -5.26
C TYR A 1047 9.00 46.68 -4.56
N ALA A 1048 10.30 46.74 -4.27
CA ALA A 1048 11.04 45.63 -3.65
C ALA A 1048 10.40 45.14 -2.33
N ASP A 1049 9.87 46.04 -1.52
CA ASP A 1049 9.21 45.71 -0.24
C ASP A 1049 7.84 45.03 -0.41
N ARG A 1050 7.24 45.11 -1.61
CA ARG A 1050 5.99 44.41 -1.94
C ARG A 1050 6.23 42.97 -2.43
N ILE A 1051 7.47 42.61 -2.75
CA ILE A 1051 7.81 41.27 -3.19
C ILE A 1051 7.70 40.31 -2.01
N ARG A 1052 6.78 39.36 -2.14
CA ARG A 1052 6.44 38.41 -1.08
C ARG A 1052 7.61 37.50 -0.74
N ARG A 1053 7.87 37.32 0.56
CA ARG A 1053 8.92 36.43 1.06
C ARG A 1053 8.31 35.10 1.53
N PHE A 1054 9.15 34.08 1.63
CA PHE A 1054 8.71 32.78 2.15
C PHE A 1054 8.17 32.86 3.59
N ASP A 1055 8.67 33.77 4.43
CA ASP A 1055 8.15 33.97 5.79
C ASP A 1055 6.71 34.49 5.78
N ASP A 1056 6.41 35.45 4.89
CA ASP A 1056 5.06 35.97 4.69
C ASP A 1056 4.11 34.91 4.12
N GLN A 1057 4.61 34.07 3.20
CA GLN A 1057 3.85 32.95 2.64
C GLN A 1057 3.51 31.91 3.70
N ALA A 1058 4.51 31.48 4.50
CA ALA A 1058 4.33 30.45 5.52
C ALA A 1058 3.38 30.90 6.64
N SER A 1059 3.47 32.17 7.06
CA SER A 1059 2.57 32.72 8.08
C SER A 1059 1.11 32.68 7.63
N GLU A 1060 0.81 33.14 6.40
CA GLU A 1060 -0.55 33.06 5.84
C GLU A 1060 -1.00 31.62 5.62
N LEU A 1061 -0.10 30.76 5.13
CA LEU A 1061 -0.41 29.34 4.91
C LEU A 1061 -0.82 28.64 6.21
N GLY A 1062 -0.12 28.91 7.32
CA GLY A 1062 -0.49 28.39 8.63
C GLY A 1062 -1.93 28.76 9.03
N GLN A 1063 -2.31 30.02 8.84
CA GLN A 1063 -3.67 30.50 9.12
C GLN A 1063 -4.73 29.88 8.18
N LEU A 1064 -4.40 29.67 6.91
CA LEU A 1064 -5.28 28.99 5.95
C LEU A 1064 -5.51 27.52 6.34
N ILE A 1065 -4.45 26.83 6.75
CA ILE A 1065 -4.51 25.44 7.24
C ILE A 1065 -5.36 25.34 8.51
N GLU A 1066 -5.13 26.19 9.50
CA GLU A 1066 -5.90 26.19 10.74
C GLU A 1066 -7.40 26.43 10.49
N ARG A 1067 -7.73 27.33 9.56
CA ARG A 1067 -9.11 27.58 9.14
C ARG A 1067 -9.74 26.35 8.47
N ALA A 1068 -9.02 25.70 7.55
CA ALA A 1068 -9.52 24.50 6.87
C ALA A 1068 -9.80 23.36 7.86
N VAL A 1069 -8.90 23.14 8.83
CA VAL A 1069 -9.08 22.14 9.90
C VAL A 1069 -10.29 22.50 10.78
N SER A 1070 -10.42 23.75 11.19
CA SER A 1070 -11.51 24.21 12.07
C SER A 1070 -12.88 24.07 11.40
N GLN A 1071 -12.99 24.43 10.12
CA GLN A 1071 -14.22 24.27 9.33
C GLN A 1071 -14.59 22.79 9.19
N HIS A 1072 -13.63 21.92 8.87
CA HIS A 1072 -13.89 20.48 8.74
C HIS A 1072 -14.42 19.87 10.04
N ARG A 1073 -13.79 20.20 11.19
CA ARG A 1073 -14.27 19.74 12.51
C ARG A 1073 -15.70 20.22 12.80
N SER A 1074 -16.03 21.47 12.48
CA SER A 1074 -17.38 21.99 12.68
C SER A 1074 -18.44 21.26 11.83
N THR A 1075 -18.09 20.79 10.63
CA THR A 1075 -18.98 19.99 9.78
C THR A 1075 -19.23 18.60 10.35
N LEU A 1076 -18.21 17.97 10.96
CA LEU A 1076 -18.33 16.66 11.60
C LEU A 1076 -19.15 16.70 12.90
N GLU A 1077 -19.09 17.81 13.65
CA GLU A 1077 -19.80 17.98 14.92
C GLU A 1077 -21.25 18.49 14.75
N ALA A 1078 -21.66 18.92 13.56
CA ALA A 1078 -23.03 19.36 13.30
C ALA A 1078 -23.99 18.16 13.35
N PRO A 1079 -25.09 18.21 14.15
CA PRO A 1079 -26.06 17.13 14.18
C PRO A 1079 -26.68 16.95 12.80
N ALA A 1080 -26.66 15.71 12.29
CA ALA A 1080 -27.28 15.33 11.02
C ALA A 1080 -28.73 15.82 11.01
N ARG A 1081 -29.05 16.77 10.12
CA ARG A 1081 -30.38 17.35 9.97
C ARG A 1081 -31.31 16.47 9.17
#